data_AF-A0A7T5RJK5-F1
#
_entry.id   AF-A0A7T5RJK5-F1
#
_cell.length_a   1.000
_cell.length_b   1.000
_cell.length_c   1.000
_cell.angle_alpha   90.00
_cell.angle_beta   90.00
_cell.angle_gamma   90.00
#
_symmetry.space_group_name_H-M   'P 1'
#
loop_
_entity.id
_entity.type
_entity.pdbx_description
1 polymer ?
#
loop_
_entity_poly.entity_id
_entity_poly.type
_entity_poly.pdbx_seq_one_letter_code
_entity_poly.pdbx_strand_id
1 'polypeptide(L)'
;MCGIAGFYGFRNDDLIKKISKELEHRGPDGEGFLIDEKVTLLNRRLAIIDRKGGDQPIYNEDKTLSVVYNGEIYNYQALRKELEEKGHKFSTNSDTEIIVHGYEEWKDECFDKFNGMFAIALYDLKNQELILVRDHFGIKPLYYSMINENNLIFSSEIKPIINSGLIKKEPNDKIIYRYLNYRVHDDQKETFFKDVHKLMPGEMMVIQDSGFKIQEFSSLEKTLMSFRTPSLSRGEKSSDSASLDFSPSARNDKDSIIEFRNKLTESIRLRLISEVPVGTCLSGGLDSSTVVAIVNKLLKEKVKEAESVGKKQNTFSAVFPNSSNNEEKYIDTLISNFKFQISNYKIYPKAEEFFVELEDFLKTQEEPTISTGPYAQYKVMQEAHKQVTVLLDGQGSDEMMAGYLPYYFVYLNQLKKEGKFLTLVKEIIGSLDILTKFFYQKTLFFIGFKKYILPRLLMNKEFAERYKEQRFVMTNDNLKKRLIEDIFHNSLPSLLRYEDKNSMRFSIEGRVPFLDFNLLKYIFSLDDKAIIDGGWNKNILRGAVKDLLPEIITKRRNKIGFTTPEQEWFLKMKNRIYSLFMSESFAKRPYFNQPEILKKFQKFIEGKTDDTMVFWRILNLEMWLRIFFDPSPMIHKTKERSIFSPNAGKKLEITIGTGRDLSVQQSYFRFPIKTEIFQKGDDVSKKVIKHINIFLRQFENKVQFKKLQDKDWFIVLSEKIVAISQGRSYFIWDIKPGFWAKTLSRFVKRTPYGIGLGSPWTMQLAIGEIGVVRVILASILGVLGRLVGARGIFYIVAGNNIRAIDGPTEYSLYPSNVSAKLAPKNPQKAAKAIHEDVIKSLPKTKTKNFQGIVIIDANDLGRNVLGNSTRYNDRLVEQIFKDNPMGQSGEQTPLTIVYSI
;
A
#
# COMPACT_ATOMS: atom_id res chain seq x y z
N MET A 1 -0.50 -24.95 5.82
CA MET A 1 -1.07 -23.85 5.00
C MET A 1 -0.76 -24.03 3.55
N CYS A 2 -1.66 -23.68 2.64
CA CYS A 2 -1.55 -24.20 1.29
C CYS A 2 -2.09 -23.25 0.22
N GLY A 3 -1.80 -23.56 -1.05
CA GLY A 3 -2.67 -23.19 -2.16
C GLY A 3 -3.52 -24.40 -2.52
N ILE A 4 -4.83 -24.24 -2.60
CA ILE A 4 -5.70 -25.27 -3.20
C ILE A 4 -6.29 -24.75 -4.51
N ALA A 5 -6.48 -25.65 -5.46
CA ALA A 5 -7.22 -25.39 -6.69
C ALA A 5 -7.76 -26.70 -7.26
N GLY A 6 -8.61 -26.58 -8.26
CA GLY A 6 -9.15 -27.73 -8.94
C GLY A 6 -10.23 -27.38 -9.92
N PHE A 7 -10.76 -28.40 -10.56
CA PHE A 7 -11.89 -28.28 -11.47
C PHE A 7 -12.80 -29.50 -11.38
N TYR A 8 -14.06 -29.27 -11.74
CA TYR A 8 -15.14 -30.26 -11.80
C TYR A 8 -15.70 -30.34 -13.22
N GLY A 9 -16.05 -31.55 -13.65
CA GLY A 9 -16.73 -31.85 -14.92
C GLY A 9 -15.80 -32.10 -16.11
N PHE A 10 -14.47 -32.03 -15.93
CA PHE A 10 -13.50 -32.33 -16.98
C PHE A 10 -12.12 -32.65 -16.41
N ARG A 11 -11.24 -33.20 -17.24
CA ARG A 11 -9.84 -33.48 -16.94
C ARG A 11 -8.89 -32.61 -17.77
N ASN A 12 -7.89 -32.00 -17.13
CA ASN A 12 -6.84 -31.23 -17.81
C ASN A 12 -5.53 -31.17 -17.00
N ASP A 13 -4.69 -32.19 -17.18
CA ASP A 13 -3.44 -32.39 -16.43
C ASP A 13 -2.41 -31.27 -16.68
N ASP A 14 -2.36 -30.70 -17.89
CA ASP A 14 -1.43 -29.60 -18.21
C ASP A 14 -1.84 -28.29 -17.55
N LEU A 15 -3.15 -28.01 -17.52
CA LEU A 15 -3.68 -26.83 -16.85
C LEU A 15 -3.44 -26.89 -15.35
N ILE A 16 -3.71 -28.02 -14.69
CA ILE A 16 -3.50 -28.10 -13.23
C ILE A 16 -2.02 -27.95 -12.86
N LYS A 17 -1.09 -28.46 -13.68
CA LYS A 17 0.35 -28.24 -13.48
C LYS A 17 0.77 -26.77 -13.66
N LYS A 18 0.13 -26.03 -14.57
CA LYS A 18 0.34 -24.57 -14.69
C LYS A 18 -0.19 -23.83 -13.46
N ILE A 19 -1.38 -24.19 -13.00
CA ILE A 19 -1.97 -23.64 -11.78
C ILE A 19 -1.09 -23.94 -10.55
N SER A 20 -0.51 -25.14 -10.45
CA SER A 20 0.44 -25.52 -9.39
C SER A 20 1.59 -24.52 -9.29
N LYS A 21 2.18 -24.14 -10.43
CA LYS A 21 3.26 -23.14 -10.49
C LYS A 21 2.79 -21.75 -10.09
N GLU A 22 1.58 -21.34 -10.46
CA GLU A 22 1.03 -20.04 -10.06
C GLU A 22 0.77 -19.93 -8.56
N LEU A 23 0.59 -21.05 -7.87
CA LEU A 23 0.33 -21.12 -6.43
C LEU A 23 1.55 -21.53 -5.59
N GLU A 24 2.72 -21.71 -6.21
CA GLU A 24 3.94 -22.16 -5.53
C GLU A 24 4.33 -21.27 -4.34
N HIS A 25 4.13 -19.94 -4.44
CA HIS A 25 4.44 -19.01 -3.35
C HIS A 25 3.62 -19.28 -2.07
N ARG A 26 2.42 -19.85 -2.20
CA ARG A 26 1.56 -20.21 -1.06
C ARG A 26 2.00 -21.48 -0.35
N GLY A 27 2.71 -22.36 -1.05
CA GLY A 27 3.09 -23.67 -0.59
C GLY A 27 4.34 -24.16 -1.31
N PRO A 28 5.53 -23.67 -0.92
CA PRO A 28 6.79 -24.02 -1.56
C PRO A 28 7.34 -25.39 -1.16
N ASP A 29 6.84 -26.02 -0.09
CA ASP A 29 7.44 -27.23 0.49
C ASP A 29 7.03 -28.52 -0.22
N GLY A 30 5.87 -28.53 -0.90
CA GLY A 30 5.39 -29.70 -1.60
C GLY A 30 4.22 -29.44 -2.54
N GLU A 31 3.90 -30.44 -3.37
CA GLU A 31 2.70 -30.46 -4.20
C GLU A 31 2.07 -31.85 -4.21
N GLY A 32 0.75 -31.90 -4.36
CA GLY A 32 0.01 -33.14 -4.49
C GLY A 32 -1.26 -32.95 -5.31
N PHE A 33 -1.66 -34.04 -5.97
CA PHE A 33 -2.76 -34.05 -6.93
C PHE A 33 -3.68 -35.24 -6.68
N LEU A 34 -4.99 -35.00 -6.76
CA LEU A 34 -5.98 -36.02 -7.06
C LEU A 34 -6.43 -35.76 -8.50
N ILE A 35 -6.27 -36.73 -9.39
CA ILE A 35 -6.69 -36.62 -10.79
C ILE A 35 -7.67 -37.76 -11.05
N ASP A 36 -8.94 -37.40 -11.21
CA ASP A 36 -10.02 -38.23 -11.70
C ASP A 36 -10.49 -37.68 -13.08
N GLU A 37 -11.29 -38.44 -13.81
CA GLU A 37 -11.91 -37.98 -15.06
C GLU A 37 -12.83 -36.78 -14.84
N LYS A 38 -13.48 -36.73 -13.68
CA LYS A 38 -14.48 -35.70 -13.36
C LYS A 38 -13.98 -34.63 -12.40
N VAL A 39 -13.08 -34.97 -11.49
CA VAL A 39 -12.58 -34.07 -10.46
C VAL A 39 -11.07 -34.06 -10.46
N THR A 40 -10.49 -32.87 -10.46
CA THR A 40 -9.06 -32.70 -10.17
C THR A 40 -8.90 -31.78 -8.98
N LEU A 41 -8.11 -32.20 -8.00
CA LEU A 41 -7.72 -31.41 -6.85
C LEU A 41 -6.20 -31.23 -6.83
N LEU A 42 -5.77 -30.03 -6.45
CA LEU A 42 -4.38 -29.65 -6.26
C LEU A 42 -4.20 -29.12 -4.85
N ASN A 43 -3.12 -29.54 -4.21
CA ASN A 43 -2.54 -28.91 -3.03
C ASN A 43 -1.11 -28.44 -3.32
N ARG A 44 -0.80 -27.19 -2.96
CA ARG A 44 0.57 -26.67 -2.77
C ARG A 44 0.79 -26.51 -1.28
N ARG A 45 1.76 -27.21 -0.70
CA ARG A 45 1.93 -27.35 0.75
C ARG A 45 2.98 -26.38 1.31
N LEU A 46 2.62 -25.64 2.34
CA LEU A 46 3.52 -25.03 3.34
C LEU A 46 3.37 -25.87 4.61
N ALA A 47 4.40 -26.63 4.95
CA ALA A 47 4.37 -27.69 5.95
C ALA A 47 4.62 -27.12 7.36
N ILE A 48 3.56 -27.02 8.16
CA ILE A 48 3.56 -26.42 9.51
C ILE A 48 3.33 -27.46 10.60
N ILE A 49 2.34 -28.34 10.44
CA ILE A 49 2.03 -29.46 11.34
C ILE A 49 2.20 -30.77 10.58
N ASP A 50 2.76 -31.78 11.27
CA ASP A 50 3.08 -33.09 10.73
C ASP A 50 3.85 -32.99 9.42
N ARG A 51 5.04 -32.35 9.48
CA ARG A 51 5.81 -32.03 8.28
C ARG A 51 6.17 -33.27 7.44
N LYS A 52 6.25 -34.45 8.05
CA LYS A 52 6.58 -35.71 7.38
C LYS A 52 5.36 -36.49 6.87
N GLY A 53 4.23 -36.47 7.57
CA GLY A 53 3.06 -37.31 7.28
C GLY A 53 1.87 -36.57 6.67
N GLY A 54 1.78 -35.25 6.86
CA GLY A 54 0.61 -34.45 6.45
C GLY A 54 0.58 -34.04 4.98
N ASP A 55 1.19 -34.81 4.09
CA ASP A 55 1.09 -34.56 2.64
C ASP A 55 -0.34 -34.78 2.16
N GLN A 56 -0.79 -33.92 1.24
CA GLN A 56 -2.17 -33.92 0.74
C GLN A 56 -2.17 -34.26 -0.76
N PRO A 57 -3.21 -34.93 -1.30
CA PRO A 57 -4.52 -35.22 -0.67
C PRO A 57 -4.47 -36.27 0.45
N ILE A 58 -5.26 -36.07 1.50
CA ILE A 58 -5.45 -37.02 2.62
C ILE A 58 -6.75 -37.78 2.43
N TYR A 59 -6.77 -39.06 2.80
CA TYR A 59 -7.92 -39.95 2.65
C TYR A 59 -8.39 -40.47 4.02
N ASN A 60 -9.66 -40.87 4.13
CA ASN A 60 -10.11 -41.72 5.23
C ASN A 60 -9.58 -43.17 5.06
N GLU A 61 -9.83 -44.02 6.06
CA GLU A 61 -9.27 -45.38 6.17
C GLU A 61 -9.61 -46.30 4.99
N ASP A 62 -10.80 -46.15 4.41
CA ASP A 62 -11.28 -46.96 3.28
C ASP A 62 -11.08 -46.25 1.93
N LYS A 63 -10.49 -45.04 1.94
CA LYS A 63 -10.21 -44.19 0.78
C LYS A 63 -11.45 -43.83 -0.05
N THR A 64 -12.62 -43.74 0.58
CA THR A 64 -13.85 -43.25 -0.06
C THR A 64 -14.01 -41.73 0.00
N LEU A 65 -13.27 -41.07 0.89
CA LEU A 65 -13.19 -39.61 1.00
C LEU A 65 -11.76 -39.15 0.75
N SER A 66 -11.59 -38.01 0.08
CA SER A 66 -10.29 -37.36 -0.11
C SER A 66 -10.38 -35.85 0.08
N VAL A 67 -9.38 -35.24 0.73
CA VAL A 67 -9.38 -33.80 1.00
C VAL A 67 -8.08 -33.13 0.55
N VAL A 68 -8.23 -31.94 -0.05
CA VAL A 68 -7.17 -30.92 -0.06
C VAL A 68 -7.62 -29.69 0.74
N TYR A 69 -6.67 -29.08 1.42
CA TYR A 69 -6.90 -28.20 2.53
C TYR A 69 -5.90 -27.04 2.57
N ASN A 70 -6.41 -25.82 2.68
CA ASN A 70 -5.64 -24.63 3.02
C ASN A 70 -6.17 -24.04 4.32
N GLY A 71 -5.50 -24.28 5.44
CA GLY A 71 -5.92 -23.76 6.72
C GLY A 71 -5.15 -24.28 7.92
N GLU A 72 -5.75 -24.05 9.10
CA GLU A 72 -5.46 -24.72 10.37
C GLU A 72 -6.78 -24.98 11.16
N ILE A 73 -7.01 -26.20 11.66
CA ILE A 73 -8.10 -26.54 12.61
C ILE A 73 -7.52 -26.58 14.02
N TYR A 74 -7.66 -25.49 14.78
CA TYR A 74 -7.00 -25.33 16.08
C TYR A 74 -7.48 -26.29 17.17
N ASN A 75 -8.72 -26.79 17.10
CA ASN A 75 -9.26 -27.78 18.05
C ASN A 75 -9.11 -29.23 17.58
N TYR A 76 -8.25 -29.50 16.58
CA TYR A 76 -8.09 -30.84 15.98
C TYR A 76 -7.77 -31.94 17.00
N GLN A 77 -6.99 -31.65 18.04
CA GLN A 77 -6.61 -32.64 19.04
C GLN A 77 -7.81 -33.14 19.87
N ALA A 78 -8.74 -32.24 20.20
CA ALA A 78 -9.96 -32.61 20.91
C ALA A 78 -10.91 -33.41 20.02
N LEU A 79 -11.07 -32.97 18.76
CA LEU A 79 -11.89 -33.66 17.77
C LEU A 79 -11.33 -35.03 17.42
N ARG A 80 -10.00 -35.17 17.33
CA ARG A 80 -9.32 -36.44 17.09
C ARG A 80 -9.68 -37.45 18.15
N LYS A 81 -9.60 -37.06 19.42
CA LYS A 81 -9.94 -37.93 20.54
C LYS A 81 -11.41 -38.39 20.47
N GLU A 82 -12.33 -37.48 20.17
CA GLU A 82 -13.75 -37.81 19.99
C GLU A 82 -13.97 -38.80 18.83
N LEU A 83 -13.26 -38.64 17.71
CA LEU A 83 -13.34 -39.54 16.55
C LEU A 83 -12.67 -40.89 16.81
N GLU A 84 -11.53 -40.93 17.50
CA GLU A 84 -10.87 -42.19 17.91
C GLU A 84 -11.77 -42.99 18.87
N GLU A 85 -12.47 -42.32 19.81
CA GLU A 85 -13.47 -42.95 20.69
C GLU A 85 -14.67 -43.54 19.93
N LYS A 86 -14.97 -42.99 18.74
CA LYS A 86 -16.01 -43.48 17.82
C LYS A 86 -15.53 -44.56 16.85
N GLY A 87 -14.23 -44.87 16.86
CA GLY A 87 -13.63 -45.98 16.11
C GLY A 87 -12.87 -45.59 14.85
N HIS A 88 -12.75 -44.30 14.53
CA HIS A 88 -11.96 -43.84 13.38
C HIS A 88 -10.47 -44.08 13.58
N LYS A 89 -9.76 -44.41 12.49
CA LYS A 89 -8.32 -44.70 12.49
C LYS A 89 -7.55 -43.70 11.65
N PHE A 90 -6.74 -42.89 12.33
CA PHE A 90 -5.89 -41.89 11.71
C PHE A 90 -4.57 -42.48 11.21
N SER A 91 -4.12 -42.00 10.06
CA SER A 91 -2.87 -42.34 9.38
C SER A 91 -1.79 -41.25 9.51
N THR A 92 -2.19 -40.03 9.87
CA THR A 92 -1.33 -38.84 10.02
C THR A 92 -1.51 -38.21 11.40
N ASN A 93 -0.64 -37.26 11.75
CA ASN A 93 -0.81 -36.36 12.90
C ASN A 93 -1.30 -34.96 12.47
N SER A 94 -1.62 -34.78 11.19
CA SER A 94 -2.09 -33.50 10.66
C SER A 94 -3.52 -33.22 11.13
N ASP A 95 -3.79 -31.95 11.42
CA ASP A 95 -5.12 -31.39 11.61
C ASP A 95 -6.04 -31.62 10.38
N THR A 96 -5.46 -31.75 9.18
CA THR A 96 -6.20 -31.97 7.93
C THR A 96 -7.04 -33.26 7.94
N GLU A 97 -6.53 -34.33 8.55
CA GLU A 97 -7.20 -35.64 8.54
C GLU A 97 -8.51 -35.64 9.37
N ILE A 98 -8.69 -34.67 10.27
CA ILE A 98 -9.96 -34.47 10.98
C ILE A 98 -11.11 -34.20 10.00
N ILE A 99 -10.84 -33.65 8.82
CA ILE A 99 -11.88 -33.28 7.87
C ILE A 99 -12.54 -34.53 7.28
N VAL A 100 -11.76 -35.52 6.86
CA VAL A 100 -12.31 -36.73 6.23
C VAL A 100 -13.10 -37.57 7.23
N HIS A 101 -12.55 -37.81 8.44
CA HIS A 101 -13.28 -38.55 9.48
C HIS A 101 -14.43 -37.74 10.09
N GLY A 102 -14.27 -36.43 10.23
CA GLY A 102 -15.33 -35.56 10.72
C GLY A 102 -16.54 -35.53 9.77
N TYR A 103 -16.30 -35.48 8.45
CA TYR A 103 -17.36 -35.58 7.46
C TYR A 103 -17.97 -36.98 7.37
N GLU A 104 -17.16 -38.03 7.55
CA GLU A 104 -17.65 -39.41 7.63
C GLU A 104 -18.67 -39.57 8.77
N GLU A 105 -18.34 -39.06 9.96
CA GLU A 105 -19.14 -39.18 11.18
C GLU A 105 -20.32 -38.20 11.27
N TRP A 106 -20.08 -36.92 10.98
CA TRP A 106 -21.06 -35.84 11.23
C TRP A 106 -21.59 -35.19 9.95
N LYS A 107 -21.13 -35.61 8.76
CA LYS A 107 -21.47 -34.96 7.49
C LYS A 107 -21.21 -33.45 7.55
N ASP A 108 -22.10 -32.64 6.96
CA ASP A 108 -21.98 -31.18 6.87
C ASP A 108 -21.85 -30.50 8.25
N GLU A 109 -22.38 -31.11 9.32
CA GLU A 109 -22.33 -30.55 10.68
C GLU A 109 -20.90 -30.49 11.24
N CYS A 110 -19.96 -31.24 10.67
CA CYS A 110 -18.56 -31.21 11.10
C CYS A 110 -17.94 -29.82 10.92
N PHE A 111 -18.33 -29.09 9.87
CA PHE A 111 -17.71 -27.83 9.52
C PHE A 111 -17.96 -26.74 10.58
N ASP A 112 -19.13 -26.75 11.26
CA ASP A 112 -19.46 -25.82 12.35
C ASP A 112 -18.77 -26.19 13.69
N LYS A 113 -18.22 -27.41 13.80
CA LYS A 113 -17.40 -27.86 14.94
C LYS A 113 -15.93 -27.42 14.82
N PHE A 114 -15.46 -27.08 13.62
CA PHE A 114 -14.06 -26.76 13.36
C PHE A 114 -13.72 -25.33 13.81
N ASN A 115 -13.00 -25.19 14.92
CA ASN A 115 -12.42 -23.91 15.34
C ASN A 115 -11.13 -23.69 14.57
N GLY A 116 -11.21 -22.93 13.49
CA GLY A 116 -10.10 -22.80 12.57
C GLY A 116 -10.28 -21.72 11.53
N MET A 117 -9.26 -21.62 10.68
CA MET A 117 -9.29 -20.85 9.44
C MET A 117 -9.04 -21.83 8.31
N PHE A 118 -9.89 -21.88 7.29
CA PHE A 118 -9.81 -22.95 6.30
C PHE A 118 -10.55 -22.66 5.00
N ALA A 119 -9.96 -23.14 3.91
CA ALA A 119 -10.63 -23.46 2.67
C ALA A 119 -10.43 -24.96 2.41
N ILE A 120 -11.53 -25.68 2.22
CA ILE A 120 -11.56 -27.14 2.06
C ILE A 120 -12.08 -27.45 0.66
N ALA A 121 -11.44 -28.41 -0.01
CA ALA A 121 -12.05 -29.14 -1.12
C ALA A 121 -12.02 -30.63 -0.78
N LEU A 122 -13.21 -31.17 -0.47
CA LEU A 122 -13.44 -32.55 -0.09
C LEU A 122 -14.15 -33.26 -1.25
N TYR A 123 -13.59 -34.38 -1.69
CA TYR A 123 -14.19 -35.22 -2.71
C TYR A 123 -14.71 -36.51 -2.09
N ASP A 124 -16.01 -36.74 -2.23
CA ASP A 124 -16.66 -38.01 -1.92
C ASP A 124 -16.65 -38.88 -3.18
N LEU A 125 -15.75 -39.88 -3.19
CA LEU A 125 -15.56 -40.76 -4.34
C LEU A 125 -16.76 -41.68 -4.56
N LYS A 126 -17.52 -41.99 -3.50
CA LYS A 126 -18.68 -42.89 -3.58
C LYS A 126 -19.88 -42.20 -4.21
N ASN A 127 -20.12 -40.95 -3.82
CA ASN A 127 -21.23 -40.14 -4.34
C ASN A 127 -20.83 -39.28 -5.55
N GLN A 128 -19.54 -39.25 -5.91
CA GLN A 128 -18.97 -38.40 -6.96
C GLN A 128 -19.28 -36.91 -6.75
N GLU A 129 -19.18 -36.46 -5.50
CA GLU A 129 -19.53 -35.12 -5.05
C GLU A 129 -18.27 -34.36 -4.63
N LEU A 130 -18.12 -33.14 -5.16
CA LEU A 130 -17.10 -32.21 -4.69
C LEU A 130 -17.75 -31.17 -3.76
N ILE A 131 -17.19 -31.04 -2.57
CA ILE A 131 -17.64 -30.12 -1.53
C ILE A 131 -16.54 -29.09 -1.30
N LEU A 132 -16.85 -27.83 -1.57
CA LEU A 132 -15.99 -26.69 -1.29
C LEU A 132 -16.50 -25.98 -0.04
N VAL A 133 -15.64 -25.69 0.94
CA VAL A 133 -16.04 -25.06 2.20
C VAL A 133 -15.11 -23.92 2.55
N ARG A 134 -15.65 -22.80 3.04
CA ARG A 134 -14.88 -21.65 3.51
C ARG A 134 -15.22 -21.32 4.96
N ASP A 135 -14.20 -21.11 5.79
CA ASP A 135 -14.37 -20.93 7.24
C ASP A 135 -15.36 -19.84 7.64
N HIS A 136 -15.79 -19.91 8.90
CA HIS A 136 -16.79 -19.06 9.55
C HIS A 136 -16.62 -17.56 9.29
N PHE A 137 -15.38 -17.07 9.15
CA PHE A 137 -15.05 -15.66 8.98
C PHE A 137 -14.54 -15.31 7.57
N GLY A 138 -14.32 -16.33 6.73
CA GLY A 138 -13.67 -16.18 5.43
C GLY A 138 -12.20 -15.79 5.53
N ILE A 139 -11.49 -16.21 6.59
CA ILE A 139 -10.05 -15.93 6.79
C ILE A 139 -9.24 -16.48 5.63
N LYS A 140 -9.50 -17.72 5.20
CA LYS A 140 -8.86 -18.30 4.02
C LYS A 140 -9.71 -18.02 2.77
N PRO A 141 -9.10 -17.55 1.67
CA PRO A 141 -9.83 -17.29 0.44
C PRO A 141 -10.17 -18.57 -0.31
N LEU A 142 -11.34 -18.58 -0.94
CA LEU A 142 -11.76 -19.60 -1.90
C LEU A 142 -12.60 -18.95 -3.00
N TYR A 143 -12.06 -18.94 -4.21
CA TYR A 143 -12.67 -18.36 -5.40
C TYR A 143 -13.11 -19.46 -6.35
N TYR A 144 -14.17 -19.20 -7.13
CA TYR A 144 -14.67 -20.10 -8.16
C TYR A 144 -15.21 -19.34 -9.36
N SER A 145 -15.31 -20.03 -10.49
CA SER A 145 -16.01 -19.56 -11.68
C SER A 145 -16.68 -20.72 -12.40
N MET A 146 -17.91 -20.49 -12.86
CA MET A 146 -18.63 -21.43 -13.72
C MET A 146 -18.11 -21.27 -15.15
N ILE A 147 -17.64 -22.36 -15.74
CA ILE A 147 -17.22 -22.41 -17.14
C ILE A 147 -18.45 -22.59 -18.03
N ASN A 148 -19.37 -23.44 -17.58
CA ASN A 148 -20.72 -23.65 -18.13
C ASN A 148 -21.62 -24.19 -17.00
N GLU A 149 -22.81 -24.71 -17.33
CA GLU A 149 -23.77 -25.21 -16.34
C GLU A 149 -23.24 -26.37 -15.47
N ASN A 150 -22.31 -27.18 -16.00
CA ASN A 150 -21.83 -28.41 -15.34
C ASN A 150 -20.34 -28.38 -14.97
N ASN A 151 -19.58 -27.42 -15.48
CA ASN A 151 -18.13 -27.34 -15.28
C ASN A 151 -17.75 -26.13 -14.45
N LEU A 152 -16.87 -26.34 -13.47
CA LEU A 152 -16.41 -25.31 -12.54
C LEU A 152 -14.90 -25.38 -12.39
N ILE A 153 -14.28 -24.22 -12.16
CA ILE A 153 -12.89 -24.08 -11.68
C ILE A 153 -12.88 -23.33 -10.35
N PHE A 154 -12.04 -23.75 -9.41
CA PHE A 154 -11.84 -23.06 -8.13
C PHE A 154 -10.36 -22.92 -7.78
N SER A 155 -10.04 -21.94 -6.93
CA SER A 155 -8.69 -21.74 -6.41
C SER A 155 -8.66 -20.82 -5.18
N SER A 156 -7.60 -20.93 -4.36
CA SER A 156 -7.27 -19.94 -3.31
C SER A 156 -6.93 -18.55 -3.85
N GLU A 157 -6.56 -18.42 -5.13
CA GLU A 157 -6.27 -17.14 -5.79
C GLU A 157 -7.08 -16.95 -7.08
N ILE A 158 -7.31 -15.71 -7.48
CA ILE A 158 -8.09 -15.37 -8.69
C ILE A 158 -7.26 -15.60 -9.96
N LYS A 159 -5.95 -15.33 -9.92
CA LYS A 159 -5.00 -15.48 -11.04
C LYS A 159 -5.11 -16.84 -11.74
N PRO A 160 -5.05 -18.00 -11.04
CA PRO A 160 -5.29 -19.30 -11.66
C PRO A 160 -6.57 -19.40 -12.49
N ILE A 161 -7.66 -18.79 -12.01
CA ILE A 161 -8.96 -18.83 -12.69
C ILE A 161 -8.91 -17.97 -13.96
N ILE A 162 -8.46 -16.73 -13.87
CA ILE A 162 -8.42 -15.79 -15.01
C ILE A 162 -7.32 -16.10 -16.04
N ASN A 163 -6.28 -16.83 -15.64
CA ASN A 163 -5.18 -17.28 -16.52
C ASN A 163 -5.44 -18.66 -17.13
N SER A 164 -6.51 -19.36 -16.71
CA SER A 164 -6.82 -20.72 -17.17
C SER A 164 -7.14 -20.82 -18.67
N GLY A 165 -7.60 -19.72 -19.28
CA GLY A 165 -8.15 -19.71 -20.63
C GLY A 165 -9.57 -20.29 -20.74
N LEU A 166 -10.20 -20.67 -19.63
CA LEU A 166 -11.54 -21.26 -19.61
C LEU A 166 -12.66 -20.23 -19.47
N ILE A 167 -12.34 -19.02 -19.01
CA ILE A 167 -13.31 -17.93 -18.84
C ILE A 167 -12.83 -16.65 -19.53
N LYS A 168 -13.77 -15.76 -19.85
CA LYS A 168 -13.44 -14.46 -20.43
C LYS A 168 -12.97 -13.49 -19.34
N LYS A 169 -11.76 -12.97 -19.48
CA LYS A 169 -11.19 -11.99 -18.56
C LYS A 169 -11.78 -10.59 -18.80
N GLU A 170 -12.75 -10.19 -17.98
CA GLU A 170 -13.40 -8.87 -18.03
C GLU A 170 -13.47 -8.19 -16.65
N PRO A 171 -13.42 -6.84 -16.59
CA PRO A 171 -13.63 -6.12 -15.34
C PRO A 171 -15.11 -6.16 -14.92
N ASN A 172 -15.35 -6.20 -13.61
CA ASN A 172 -16.69 -6.12 -13.04
C ASN A 172 -17.07 -4.67 -12.72
N ASP A 173 -17.72 -4.02 -13.68
CA ASP A 173 -18.15 -2.62 -13.61
C ASP A 173 -19.05 -2.30 -12.38
N LYS A 174 -19.89 -3.25 -11.95
CA LYS A 174 -20.73 -3.10 -10.75
C LYS A 174 -19.86 -2.92 -9.50
N ILE A 175 -18.87 -3.79 -9.33
CA ILE A 175 -17.96 -3.77 -8.18
C ILE A 175 -17.03 -2.55 -8.25
N ILE A 176 -16.54 -2.19 -9.44
CA ILE A 176 -15.78 -0.95 -9.66
C ILE A 176 -16.56 0.28 -9.21
N TYR A 177 -17.86 0.37 -9.56
CA TYR A 177 -18.70 1.49 -9.12
C TYR A 177 -18.80 1.54 -7.59
N ARG A 178 -19.07 0.40 -6.94
CA ARG A 178 -19.18 0.33 -5.46
C ARG A 178 -17.87 0.76 -4.80
N TYR A 179 -16.74 0.29 -5.31
CA TYR A 179 -15.42 0.65 -4.83
C TYR A 179 -15.14 2.14 -4.95
N LEU A 180 -15.40 2.75 -6.12
CA LEU A 180 -15.18 4.18 -6.36
C LEU A 180 -16.16 5.07 -5.59
N ASN A 181 -17.42 4.65 -5.42
CA ASN A 181 -18.44 5.48 -4.81
C ASN A 181 -18.50 5.33 -3.28
N TYR A 182 -18.55 4.10 -2.78
CA TYR A 182 -18.82 3.80 -1.35
C TYR A 182 -17.57 3.47 -0.53
N ARG A 183 -16.41 3.26 -1.15
CA ARG A 183 -15.19 2.74 -0.48
C ARG A 183 -15.37 1.32 0.05
N VAL A 184 -16.16 0.51 -0.65
CA VAL A 184 -16.47 -0.88 -0.27
C VAL A 184 -16.10 -1.84 -1.38
N HIS A 185 -15.68 -3.02 -0.96
CA HIS A 185 -15.32 -4.20 -1.74
C HIS A 185 -15.24 -5.36 -0.75
N ASP A 186 -15.38 -6.60 -1.23
CA ASP A 186 -15.50 -7.80 -0.40
C ASP A 186 -16.82 -7.89 0.41
N ASP A 187 -17.79 -7.02 0.14
CA ASP A 187 -19.11 -7.02 0.79
C ASP A 187 -20.16 -7.92 0.12
N GLN A 188 -19.78 -8.54 -0.99
CA GLN A 188 -20.61 -9.44 -1.79
C GLN A 188 -19.73 -10.56 -2.37
N LYS A 189 -20.37 -11.58 -2.95
CA LYS A 189 -19.68 -12.73 -3.55
C LYS A 189 -18.89 -12.36 -4.82
N GLU A 190 -19.31 -11.33 -5.55
CA GLU A 190 -18.66 -10.93 -6.80
C GLU A 190 -17.29 -10.26 -6.55
N THR A 191 -16.30 -10.59 -7.39
CA THR A 191 -14.98 -9.96 -7.37
C THR A 191 -14.90 -8.80 -8.37
N PHE A 192 -13.75 -8.12 -8.43
CA PHE A 192 -13.42 -7.17 -9.49
C PHE A 192 -13.29 -7.80 -10.88
N PHE A 193 -13.20 -9.13 -10.99
CA PHE A 193 -13.27 -9.84 -12.26
C PHE A 193 -14.69 -10.36 -12.47
N LYS A 194 -15.24 -10.07 -13.64
CA LYS A 194 -16.56 -10.56 -14.02
C LYS A 194 -16.54 -12.09 -14.05
N ASP A 195 -17.64 -12.70 -13.59
CA ASP A 195 -17.86 -14.15 -13.52
C ASP A 195 -16.91 -14.93 -12.58
N VAL A 196 -16.01 -14.25 -11.86
CA VAL A 196 -15.25 -14.82 -10.74
C VAL A 196 -15.90 -14.41 -9.42
N HIS A 197 -16.25 -15.41 -8.63
CA HIS A 197 -16.93 -15.26 -7.35
C HIS A 197 -16.07 -15.81 -6.22
N LYS A 198 -16.34 -15.37 -4.98
CA LYS A 198 -15.82 -15.99 -3.77
C LYS A 198 -16.94 -16.70 -3.03
N LEU A 199 -16.64 -17.83 -2.40
CA LEU A 199 -17.55 -18.44 -1.42
C LEU A 199 -17.59 -17.53 -0.19
N MET A 200 -18.76 -17.21 0.35
CA MET A 200 -18.85 -16.27 1.48
C MET A 200 -18.40 -16.94 2.80
N PRO A 201 -18.09 -16.16 3.85
CA PRO A 201 -17.81 -16.72 5.18
C PRO A 201 -18.90 -17.70 5.64
N GLY A 202 -18.51 -18.88 6.12
CA GLY A 202 -19.44 -19.88 6.65
C GLY A 202 -20.31 -20.59 5.60
N GLU A 203 -19.98 -20.47 4.31
CA GLU A 203 -20.66 -21.17 3.22
C GLU A 203 -19.92 -22.44 2.78
N MET A 204 -20.70 -23.39 2.28
CA MET A 204 -20.24 -24.55 1.52
C MET A 204 -20.93 -24.60 0.15
N MET A 205 -20.26 -25.18 -0.84
CA MET A 205 -20.79 -25.47 -2.16
C MET A 205 -20.65 -26.96 -2.44
N VAL A 206 -21.79 -27.60 -2.70
CA VAL A 206 -21.91 -29.00 -3.13
C VAL A 206 -22.02 -29.04 -4.65
N ILE A 207 -21.20 -29.86 -5.31
CA ILE A 207 -21.12 -29.94 -6.78
C ILE A 207 -21.29 -31.40 -7.23
N GLN A 208 -22.28 -31.63 -8.07
CA GLN A 208 -22.69 -32.94 -8.62
C GLN A 208 -23.06 -32.81 -10.11
N ASP A 209 -23.38 -33.92 -10.80
CA ASP A 209 -23.84 -33.87 -12.22
C ASP A 209 -25.14 -33.09 -12.41
N SER A 210 -25.97 -33.04 -11.37
CA SER A 210 -27.25 -32.30 -11.36
C SER A 210 -27.06 -30.78 -11.24
N GLY A 211 -25.83 -30.31 -11.03
CA GLY A 211 -25.47 -28.92 -10.84
C GLY A 211 -24.77 -28.68 -9.50
N PHE A 212 -24.82 -27.43 -9.02
CA PHE A 212 -24.23 -27.05 -7.74
C PHE A 212 -25.24 -26.35 -6.83
N LYS A 213 -25.02 -26.47 -5.52
CA LYS A 213 -25.82 -25.81 -4.49
C LYS A 213 -24.89 -25.14 -3.48
N ILE A 214 -25.12 -23.86 -3.23
CA ILE A 214 -24.45 -23.13 -2.14
C ILE A 214 -25.40 -23.08 -0.95
N GLN A 215 -24.88 -23.38 0.25
CA GLN A 215 -25.61 -23.29 1.50
C GLN A 215 -24.70 -22.82 2.64
N GLU A 216 -25.27 -22.18 3.65
CA GLU A 216 -24.57 -21.81 4.88
C GLU A 216 -24.44 -23.05 5.78
N PHE A 217 -23.23 -23.37 6.23
CA PHE A 217 -23.02 -24.40 7.26
C PHE A 217 -22.85 -23.77 8.65
N SER A 218 -22.34 -22.54 8.71
CA SER A 218 -21.99 -21.89 9.97
C SER A 218 -23.25 -21.40 10.71
N SER A 219 -23.36 -21.71 11.99
CA SER A 219 -24.41 -21.17 12.86
C SER A 219 -24.01 -19.86 13.55
N LEU A 220 -22.77 -19.40 13.31
CA LEU A 220 -22.14 -18.35 14.12
C LEU A 220 -22.83 -17.00 14.00
N GLU A 221 -23.07 -16.50 12.79
CA GLU A 221 -23.69 -15.18 12.59
C GLU A 221 -25.08 -15.12 13.25
N LYS A 222 -25.89 -16.18 13.05
CA LYS A 222 -27.22 -16.32 13.65
C LYS A 222 -27.15 -16.36 15.18
N THR A 223 -26.19 -17.09 15.74
CA THR A 223 -25.96 -17.16 17.20
C THR A 223 -25.60 -15.79 17.77
N LEU A 224 -24.73 -15.02 17.09
CA LEU A 224 -24.37 -13.67 17.54
C LEU A 224 -25.56 -12.71 17.46
N MET A 225 -26.40 -12.85 16.42
CA MET A 225 -27.63 -12.09 16.29
C MET A 225 -28.66 -12.47 17.36
N SER A 226 -28.72 -13.71 17.85
CA SER A 226 -29.68 -14.10 18.90
C SER A 226 -29.37 -13.50 20.27
N PHE A 227 -28.09 -13.26 20.59
CA PHE A 227 -27.68 -12.54 21.80
C PHE A 227 -28.15 -11.07 21.84
N ARG A 228 -28.72 -10.57 20.74
CA ARG A 228 -29.31 -9.23 20.64
C ARG A 228 -30.63 -9.10 21.39
N THR A 229 -31.42 -10.17 21.49
CA THR A 229 -32.83 -10.06 21.87
C THR A 229 -32.96 -9.99 23.38
N PRO A 230 -33.33 -8.85 23.99
CA PRO A 230 -33.89 -8.90 25.33
C PRO A 230 -35.22 -9.62 25.16
N SER A 231 -35.36 -10.80 25.77
CA SER A 231 -36.62 -11.53 25.85
C SER A 231 -37.69 -10.64 26.49
N LEU A 232 -38.43 -9.91 25.65
CA LEU A 232 -39.79 -9.44 25.92
C LEU A 232 -40.72 -10.65 25.82
N SER A 233 -40.50 -11.63 26.68
CA SER A 233 -41.35 -12.83 26.79
C SER A 233 -41.71 -12.96 28.27
N ARG A 234 -42.76 -12.25 28.66
CA ARG A 234 -43.58 -12.66 29.80
C ARG A 234 -44.09 -14.07 29.48
N GLY A 235 -43.61 -15.05 30.25
CA GLY A 235 -44.22 -16.36 30.40
C GLY A 235 -44.20 -17.25 29.14
N GLU A 236 -43.24 -18.16 29.08
CA GLU A 236 -43.51 -19.59 28.86
C GLU A 236 -42.21 -20.37 29.01
N LYS A 237 -42.20 -21.30 29.97
CA LYS A 237 -41.14 -22.29 30.13
C LYS A 237 -41.37 -23.35 29.06
N SER A 238 -40.51 -23.43 28.05
CA SER A 238 -40.33 -24.65 27.27
C SER A 238 -39.04 -25.32 27.73
N SER A 239 -39.20 -26.52 28.27
CA SER A 239 -38.16 -27.51 28.51
C SER A 239 -37.70 -28.11 27.17
N ASP A 240 -36.46 -28.59 27.17
CA ASP A 240 -35.84 -29.47 26.15
C ASP A 240 -34.93 -28.80 25.10
N SER A 241 -33.69 -28.52 25.49
CA SER A 241 -32.48 -28.91 24.73
C SER A 241 -31.22 -28.79 25.60
N ALA A 242 -30.31 -29.74 25.42
CA ALA A 242 -29.20 -30.04 26.32
C ALA A 242 -28.06 -28.98 26.30
N SER A 243 -27.78 -28.44 27.49
CA SER A 243 -26.48 -28.00 28.03
C SER A 243 -25.49 -27.27 27.12
N LEU A 244 -25.68 -25.96 26.93
CA LEU A 244 -24.60 -24.97 27.02
C LEU A 244 -25.05 -23.91 28.02
N ASP A 245 -24.44 -23.93 29.21
CA ASP A 245 -24.82 -23.13 30.38
C ASP A 245 -24.40 -21.65 30.19
N PHE A 246 -25.05 -20.96 29.26
CA PHE A 246 -24.96 -19.50 29.08
C PHE A 246 -26.17 -18.82 29.71
N SER A 247 -26.38 -19.00 31.01
CA SER A 247 -27.32 -18.17 31.77
C SER A 247 -26.79 -16.73 31.84
N PRO A 248 -27.52 -15.69 31.37
CA PRO A 248 -27.13 -14.28 31.49
C PRO A 248 -27.30 -13.71 32.92
N SER A 249 -27.33 -14.56 33.95
CA SER A 249 -27.49 -14.13 35.34
C SER A 249 -26.22 -13.45 35.88
N ALA A 250 -26.27 -12.12 35.98
CA ALA A 250 -25.54 -11.28 36.94
C ALA A 250 -24.08 -11.69 37.27
N ARG A 251 -23.21 -11.89 36.27
CA ARG A 251 -21.76 -11.91 36.52
C ARG A 251 -21.29 -10.49 36.83
N ASN A 252 -20.49 -10.32 37.88
CA ASN A 252 -19.83 -9.04 38.14
C ASN A 252 -18.83 -8.74 37.01
N ASP A 253 -18.58 -7.45 36.72
CA ASP A 253 -17.66 -7.00 35.65
C ASP A 253 -16.28 -7.66 35.76
N LYS A 254 -15.82 -7.91 37.00
CA LYS A 254 -14.53 -8.59 37.26
C LYS A 254 -14.49 -10.03 36.74
N ASP A 255 -15.52 -10.82 36.99
CA ASP A 255 -15.58 -12.22 36.55
C ASP A 255 -15.64 -12.28 35.03
N SER A 256 -16.35 -11.32 34.42
CA SER A 256 -16.45 -11.22 32.96
C SER A 256 -15.10 -10.89 32.31
N ILE A 257 -14.33 -9.99 32.93
CA ILE A 257 -12.96 -9.65 32.49
C ILE A 257 -12.02 -10.86 32.61
N ILE A 258 -12.10 -11.62 33.71
CA ILE A 258 -11.26 -12.82 33.93
C ILE A 258 -11.59 -13.89 32.88
N GLU A 259 -12.88 -14.17 32.66
CA GLU A 259 -13.31 -15.18 31.70
C GLU A 259 -12.92 -14.78 30.26
N PHE A 260 -13.10 -13.51 29.89
CA PHE A 260 -12.61 -13.00 28.60
C PHE A 260 -11.12 -13.21 28.45
N ARG A 261 -10.32 -12.88 29.48
CA ARG A 261 -8.87 -13.08 29.47
C ARG A 261 -8.51 -14.55 29.27
N ASN A 262 -9.21 -15.45 29.94
CA ASN A 262 -9.00 -16.89 29.81
C ASN A 262 -9.29 -17.36 28.38
N LYS A 263 -10.43 -16.98 27.81
CA LYS A 263 -10.78 -17.33 26.42
C LYS A 263 -9.82 -16.73 25.40
N LEU A 264 -9.38 -15.49 25.59
CA LEU A 264 -8.38 -14.87 24.71
C LEU A 264 -7.01 -15.55 24.85
N THR A 265 -6.61 -15.91 26.07
CA THR A 265 -5.37 -16.66 26.32
C THR A 265 -5.43 -18.03 25.65
N GLU A 266 -6.55 -18.72 25.74
CA GLU A 266 -6.77 -20.01 25.09
C GLU A 266 -6.75 -19.89 23.57
N SER A 267 -7.45 -18.90 23.00
CA SER A 267 -7.42 -18.62 21.56
C SER A 267 -5.99 -18.41 21.04
N ILE A 268 -5.17 -17.64 21.77
CA ILE A 268 -3.76 -17.40 21.43
C ILE A 268 -2.95 -18.69 21.59
N ARG A 269 -3.13 -19.44 22.69
CA ARG A 269 -2.43 -20.70 22.95
C ARG A 269 -2.62 -21.70 21.82
N LEU A 270 -3.86 -21.92 21.39
CA LEU A 270 -4.18 -22.82 20.30
C LEU A 270 -3.52 -22.39 18.97
N ARG A 271 -3.38 -21.09 18.74
CA ARG A 271 -2.71 -20.53 17.56
C ARG A 271 -1.18 -20.56 17.62
N LEU A 272 -0.57 -21.00 18.72
CA LEU A 272 0.87 -21.23 18.80
C LEU A 272 1.30 -22.65 18.40
N ILE A 273 0.35 -23.60 18.29
CA ILE A 273 0.60 -24.97 17.85
C ILE A 273 1.26 -24.96 16.47
N SER A 274 2.55 -25.34 16.40
CA SER A 274 3.35 -25.27 15.18
C SER A 274 4.64 -26.09 15.34
N GLU A 275 5.12 -26.76 14.28
CA GLU A 275 6.45 -27.39 14.22
C GLU A 275 7.51 -26.47 13.59
N VAL A 276 7.11 -25.26 13.18
CA VAL A 276 7.96 -24.24 12.56
C VAL A 276 7.96 -22.95 13.39
N PRO A 277 8.95 -22.06 13.23
CA PRO A 277 9.06 -20.86 14.05
C PRO A 277 7.85 -19.92 13.93
N VAL A 278 7.39 -19.42 15.08
CA VAL A 278 6.25 -18.51 15.23
C VAL A 278 6.70 -17.11 15.65
N GLY A 279 6.14 -16.07 15.01
CA GLY A 279 6.36 -14.67 15.35
C GLY A 279 5.06 -13.90 15.60
N THR A 280 5.16 -12.58 15.81
CA THR A 280 3.97 -11.72 16.03
C THR A 280 4.13 -10.34 15.40
N CYS A 281 3.08 -9.85 14.73
CA CYS A 281 2.98 -8.45 14.31
C CYS A 281 2.89 -7.53 15.53
N LEU A 282 3.62 -6.41 15.53
CA LEU A 282 3.59 -5.43 16.62
C LEU A 282 3.45 -4.00 16.07
N SER A 283 2.28 -3.39 16.25
CA SER A 283 2.01 -1.98 15.89
C SER A 283 2.22 -1.00 17.05
N GLY A 284 2.28 -1.49 18.29
CA GLY A 284 2.17 -0.65 19.50
C GLY A 284 0.74 -0.18 19.80
N GLY A 285 -0.25 -0.61 19.02
CA GLY A 285 -1.67 -0.54 19.38
C GLY A 285 -2.03 -1.55 20.48
N LEU A 286 -3.21 -1.37 21.09
CA LEU A 286 -3.72 -2.24 22.16
C LEU A 286 -3.78 -3.72 21.73
N ASP A 287 -4.23 -3.97 20.51
CA ASP A 287 -4.55 -5.32 20.02
C ASP A 287 -3.31 -6.19 19.85
N SER A 288 -2.37 -5.74 19.00
CA SER A 288 -1.10 -6.46 18.78
C SER A 288 -0.26 -6.54 20.06
N SER A 289 -0.29 -5.50 20.90
CA SER A 289 0.45 -5.51 22.16
C SER A 289 -0.11 -6.56 23.13
N THR A 290 -1.44 -6.73 23.17
CA THR A 290 -2.08 -7.80 23.95
C THR A 290 -1.61 -9.18 23.49
N VAL A 291 -1.59 -9.43 22.18
CA VAL A 291 -1.10 -10.71 21.63
C VAL A 291 0.35 -10.95 22.08
N VAL A 292 1.22 -9.96 21.91
CA VAL A 292 2.62 -10.04 22.36
C VAL A 292 2.73 -10.33 23.85
N ALA A 293 1.97 -9.63 24.70
CA ALA A 293 2.04 -9.81 26.14
C ALA A 293 1.53 -11.19 26.61
N ILE A 294 0.47 -11.71 26.00
CA ILE A 294 -0.06 -13.05 26.31
C ILE A 294 0.90 -14.14 25.82
N VAL A 295 1.47 -14.03 24.62
CA VAL A 295 2.51 -14.96 24.14
C VAL A 295 3.70 -14.97 25.10
N ASN A 296 4.16 -13.80 25.53
CA ASN A 296 5.25 -13.70 26.51
C ASN A 296 4.90 -14.34 27.86
N LYS A 297 3.64 -14.21 28.32
CA LYS A 297 3.13 -14.90 29.51
C LYS A 297 3.21 -16.43 29.33
N LEU A 298 2.70 -16.96 28.23
CA LEU A 298 2.71 -18.40 27.93
C LEU A 298 4.14 -18.96 27.83
N LEU A 299 5.06 -18.18 27.27
CA LEU A 299 6.49 -18.51 27.24
C LEU A 299 7.11 -18.63 28.63
N LYS A 300 6.76 -17.71 29.54
CA LYS A 300 7.23 -17.76 30.95
C LYS A 300 6.65 -18.95 31.70
N GLU A 301 5.39 -19.30 31.41
CA GLU A 301 4.69 -20.45 31.96
C GLU A 301 5.18 -21.79 31.36
N LYS A 302 6.04 -21.74 30.33
CA LYS A 302 6.62 -22.91 29.64
C LYS A 302 5.54 -23.86 29.10
N VAL A 303 4.48 -23.27 28.56
CA VAL A 303 3.40 -24.02 27.90
C VAL A 303 3.94 -24.64 26.61
N LYS A 304 3.63 -25.93 26.38
CA LYS A 304 4.15 -26.72 25.24
C LYS A 304 3.89 -26.05 23.89
N GLU A 305 2.69 -25.51 23.69
CA GLU A 305 2.31 -24.86 22.44
C GLU A 305 3.16 -23.62 22.13
N ALA A 306 3.75 -22.98 23.14
CA ALA A 306 4.59 -21.79 22.95
C ALA A 306 6.07 -22.11 22.61
N GLU A 307 6.47 -23.38 22.58
CA GLU A 307 7.85 -23.79 22.28
C GLU A 307 8.32 -23.30 20.89
N SER A 308 7.41 -23.26 19.92
CA SER A 308 7.63 -22.81 18.54
C SER A 308 8.00 -21.33 18.41
N VAL A 309 7.73 -20.51 19.43
CA VAL A 309 8.14 -19.09 19.48
C VAL A 309 9.64 -18.97 19.81
N GLY A 310 10.22 -19.99 20.44
CA GLY A 310 11.62 -20.01 20.85
C GLY A 310 11.92 -19.19 22.11
N LYS A 311 13.21 -18.99 22.40
CA LYS A 311 13.69 -18.33 23.64
C LYS A 311 13.28 -16.85 23.75
N LYS A 312 13.11 -16.19 22.61
CA LYS A 312 12.68 -14.80 22.50
C LYS A 312 11.62 -14.71 21.43
N GLN A 313 10.58 -13.93 21.71
CA GLN A 313 9.54 -13.69 20.75
C GLN A 313 10.05 -12.73 19.66
N ASN A 314 10.01 -13.17 18.41
CA ASN A 314 10.29 -12.32 17.26
C ASN A 314 9.05 -11.46 16.96
N THR A 315 9.21 -10.14 16.97
CA THR A 315 8.14 -9.19 16.62
C THR A 315 8.51 -8.32 15.43
N PHE A 316 7.52 -7.95 14.61
CA PHE A 316 7.74 -7.17 13.40
C PHE A 316 6.86 -5.93 13.37
N SER A 317 7.47 -4.76 13.15
CA SER A 317 6.80 -3.45 13.28
C SER A 317 7.07 -2.57 12.07
N ALA A 318 6.02 -2.07 11.42
CA ALA A 318 6.16 -0.96 10.47
C ALA A 318 6.31 0.36 11.24
N VAL A 319 7.32 1.16 10.89
CA VAL A 319 7.65 2.42 11.56
C VAL A 319 7.83 3.54 10.54
N PHE A 320 7.27 4.71 10.85
CA PHE A 320 7.33 5.91 10.01
C PHE A 320 7.91 7.10 10.81
N PRO A 321 9.24 7.23 10.90
CA PRO A 321 9.87 8.29 11.67
C PRO A 321 9.43 9.67 11.16
N ASN A 322 9.22 10.61 12.09
CA ASN A 322 8.79 11.99 11.81
C ASN A 322 7.43 12.15 11.11
N SER A 323 6.64 11.08 11.00
CA SER A 323 5.26 11.13 10.50
C SER A 323 4.25 11.31 11.64
N SER A 324 3.06 11.83 11.33
CA SER A 324 1.90 11.81 12.24
C SER A 324 1.49 10.39 12.65
N ASN A 325 1.87 9.39 11.87
CA ASN A 325 1.52 7.98 12.07
C ASN A 325 2.63 7.19 12.79
N ASN A 326 3.60 7.87 13.44
CA ASN A 326 4.68 7.18 14.11
C ASN A 326 4.22 6.51 15.42
N GLU A 327 4.22 5.17 15.45
CA GLU A 327 3.86 4.38 16.64
C GLU A 327 5.07 3.86 17.45
N GLU A 328 6.29 4.20 17.01
CA GLU A 328 7.55 3.70 17.57
C GLU A 328 7.67 3.85 19.08
N LYS A 329 7.19 4.96 19.65
CA LYS A 329 7.19 5.19 21.09
C LYS A 329 6.47 4.08 21.87
N TYR A 330 5.33 3.61 21.37
CA TYR A 330 4.53 2.58 22.04
C TYR A 330 5.21 1.22 21.93
N ILE A 331 5.75 0.92 20.75
CA ILE A 331 6.54 -0.29 20.48
C ILE A 331 7.73 -0.38 21.43
N ASP A 332 8.55 0.69 21.52
CA ASP A 332 9.75 0.72 22.35
C ASP A 332 9.44 0.63 23.85
N THR A 333 8.32 1.22 24.28
CA THR A 333 7.86 1.10 25.67
C THR A 333 7.48 -0.34 26.01
N LEU A 334 6.76 -1.03 25.11
CA LEU A 334 6.40 -2.43 25.30
C LEU A 334 7.64 -3.33 25.39
N ILE A 335 8.59 -3.17 24.45
CA ILE A 335 9.82 -3.96 24.41
C ILE A 335 10.64 -3.77 25.69
N SER A 336 10.76 -2.53 26.16
CA SER A 336 11.48 -2.20 27.40
C SER A 336 10.84 -2.87 28.62
N ASN A 337 9.50 -2.97 28.65
CA ASN A 337 8.76 -3.63 29.73
C ASN A 337 9.09 -5.13 29.85
N PHE A 338 9.43 -5.78 28.74
CA PHE A 338 9.75 -7.22 28.69
C PHE A 338 11.25 -7.55 28.77
N LYS A 339 12.11 -6.59 29.15
CA LYS A 339 13.52 -6.81 29.56
C LYS A 339 14.28 -7.85 28.70
N PHE A 340 14.38 -7.60 27.40
CA PHE A 340 15.13 -8.43 26.42
C PHE A 340 14.50 -9.77 25.99
N GLN A 341 13.24 -10.06 26.36
CA GLN A 341 12.52 -11.27 25.92
C GLN A 341 11.92 -11.15 24.51
N ILE A 342 12.03 -9.98 23.89
CA ILE A 342 11.50 -9.68 22.56
C ILE A 342 12.67 -9.28 21.64
N SER A 343 12.70 -9.89 20.46
CA SER A 343 13.57 -9.51 19.34
C SER A 343 12.72 -8.75 18.32
N ASN A 344 12.79 -7.42 18.32
CA ASN A 344 11.95 -6.60 17.45
C ASN A 344 12.67 -6.19 16.16
N TYR A 345 12.01 -6.46 15.03
CA TYR A 345 12.42 -6.04 13.69
C TYR A 345 11.58 -4.83 13.29
N LYS A 346 12.22 -3.66 13.16
CA LYS A 346 11.58 -2.42 12.71
C LYS A 346 11.77 -2.27 11.19
N ILE A 347 10.67 -2.18 10.47
CA ILE A 347 10.59 -2.04 9.01
C ILE A 347 10.22 -0.58 8.70
N TYR A 348 10.89 0.03 7.73
CA TYR A 348 10.73 1.44 7.37
C TYR A 348 10.27 1.61 5.91
N PRO A 349 8.99 1.34 5.58
CA PRO A 349 8.51 1.49 4.21
C PRO A 349 8.64 2.94 3.72
N LYS A 350 9.05 3.12 2.45
CA LYS A 350 9.25 4.44 1.84
C LYS A 350 8.40 4.63 0.58
N ALA A 351 8.10 5.89 0.26
CA ALA A 351 7.33 6.27 -0.91
C ALA A 351 8.00 5.86 -2.23
N GLU A 352 9.33 5.93 -2.29
CA GLU A 352 10.10 5.62 -3.50
C GLU A 352 10.06 4.12 -3.83
N GLU A 353 10.13 3.28 -2.79
CA GLU A 353 10.02 1.82 -2.89
C GLU A 353 8.59 1.42 -3.28
N PHE A 354 7.59 2.07 -2.67
CA PHE A 354 6.18 1.79 -2.91
C PHE A 354 5.81 1.85 -4.39
N PHE A 355 6.21 2.89 -5.12
CA PHE A 355 5.86 3.00 -6.53
C PHE A 355 6.57 1.96 -7.42
N VAL A 356 7.76 1.48 -7.01
CA VAL A 356 8.51 0.44 -7.70
C VAL A 356 7.86 -0.93 -7.48
N GLU A 357 7.40 -1.19 -6.26
CA GLU A 357 6.79 -2.46 -5.85
C GLU A 357 5.27 -2.51 -6.08
N LEU A 358 4.64 -1.38 -6.46
CA LEU A 358 3.19 -1.26 -6.62
C LEU A 358 2.60 -2.31 -7.56
N GLU A 359 3.30 -2.67 -8.63
CA GLU A 359 2.84 -3.69 -9.57
C GLU A 359 2.80 -5.09 -8.92
N ASP A 360 3.87 -5.50 -8.24
CA ASP A 360 3.96 -6.80 -7.56
C ASP A 360 2.98 -6.88 -6.38
N PHE A 361 2.83 -5.78 -5.64
CA PHE A 361 1.81 -5.65 -4.60
C PHE A 361 0.39 -5.79 -5.17
N LEU A 362 0.06 -5.15 -6.30
CA LEU A 362 -1.28 -5.28 -6.90
C LEU A 362 -1.52 -6.66 -7.54
N LYS A 363 -0.49 -7.29 -8.10
CA LYS A 363 -0.54 -8.70 -8.56
C LYS A 363 -0.73 -9.68 -7.41
N THR A 364 -0.23 -9.33 -6.22
CA THR A 364 -0.42 -10.10 -4.99
C THR A 364 -1.85 -9.95 -4.49
N GLN A 365 -2.36 -8.71 -4.46
CA GLN A 365 -3.70 -8.42 -3.96
C GLN A 365 -4.82 -8.91 -4.88
N GLU A 366 -4.54 -8.99 -6.19
CA GLU A 366 -5.46 -9.38 -7.29
C GLU A 366 -6.67 -8.47 -7.48
N GLU A 367 -7.13 -7.83 -6.43
CA GLU A 367 -8.20 -6.84 -6.42
C GLU A 367 -7.68 -5.52 -5.81
N PRO A 368 -8.19 -4.36 -6.25
CA PRO A 368 -7.87 -3.06 -5.66
C PRO A 368 -8.04 -3.00 -4.12
N THR A 369 -7.25 -2.18 -3.45
CA THR A 369 -7.33 -1.93 -1.99
C THR A 369 -7.84 -0.53 -1.70
N ILE A 370 -8.48 -0.31 -0.54
CA ILE A 370 -9.08 1.01 -0.21
C ILE A 370 -8.09 2.07 0.30
N SER A 371 -6.89 1.66 0.73
CA SER A 371 -5.81 2.55 1.16
C SER A 371 -4.45 1.96 0.82
N THR A 372 -3.40 2.74 1.00
CA THR A 372 -2.00 2.28 0.94
C THR A 372 -1.57 1.46 2.16
N GLY A 373 -2.41 1.34 3.20
CA GLY A 373 -2.08 0.65 4.45
C GLY A 373 -1.63 -0.81 4.28
N PRO A 374 -2.33 -1.64 3.49
CA PRO A 374 -1.93 -3.02 3.26
C PRO A 374 -0.53 -3.18 2.62
N TYR A 375 0.02 -2.16 1.97
CA TYR A 375 1.40 -2.20 1.50
C TYR A 375 2.42 -2.17 2.64
N ALA A 376 2.15 -1.47 3.74
CA ALA A 376 3.06 -1.52 4.88
C ALA A 376 3.08 -2.93 5.49
N GLN A 377 1.92 -3.62 5.52
CA GLN A 377 1.83 -5.00 5.97
C GLN A 377 2.58 -5.93 5.00
N TYR A 378 2.46 -5.73 3.69
CA TYR A 378 3.26 -6.42 2.68
C TYR A 378 4.77 -6.36 3.01
N LYS A 379 5.30 -5.19 3.40
CA LYS A 379 6.70 -5.03 3.80
C LYS A 379 7.02 -5.72 5.14
N VAL A 380 6.08 -5.78 6.07
CA VAL A 380 6.23 -6.55 7.31
C VAL A 380 6.36 -8.04 6.99
N MET A 381 5.48 -8.59 6.14
CA MET A 381 5.53 -9.99 5.73
C MET A 381 6.83 -10.31 4.96
N GLN A 382 7.29 -9.40 4.10
CA GLN A 382 8.57 -9.53 3.41
C GLN A 382 9.78 -9.64 4.37
N GLU A 383 9.74 -8.95 5.53
CA GLU A 383 10.80 -9.09 6.53
C GLU A 383 10.61 -10.33 7.40
N ALA A 384 9.37 -10.61 7.80
CA ALA A 384 9.03 -11.71 8.68
C ALA A 384 9.41 -13.09 8.09
N HIS A 385 9.28 -13.28 6.79
CA HIS A 385 9.52 -14.58 6.15
C HIS A 385 10.98 -15.05 6.28
N LYS A 386 11.90 -14.12 6.58
CA LYS A 386 13.32 -14.41 6.80
C LYS A 386 13.57 -15.07 8.16
N GLN A 387 12.61 -15.02 9.06
CA GLN A 387 12.75 -15.41 10.47
C GLN A 387 11.71 -16.43 10.91
N VAL A 388 10.49 -16.37 10.38
CA VAL A 388 9.35 -17.18 10.81
C VAL A 388 8.49 -17.63 9.63
N THR A 389 7.78 -18.73 9.82
CA THR A 389 6.80 -19.27 8.85
C THR A 389 5.36 -19.02 9.29
N VAL A 390 5.14 -18.80 10.59
CA VAL A 390 3.83 -18.49 11.18
C VAL A 390 3.90 -17.14 11.87
N LEU A 391 2.86 -16.32 11.69
CA LEU A 391 2.78 -14.98 12.26
C LEU A 391 1.40 -14.72 12.87
N LEU A 392 1.37 -14.31 14.14
CA LEU A 392 0.12 -13.88 14.78
C LEU A 392 -0.11 -12.37 14.55
N ASP A 393 -1.34 -12.00 14.15
CA ASP A 393 -1.79 -10.62 14.00
C ASP A 393 -3.03 -10.33 14.89
N GLY A 394 -3.19 -9.08 15.31
CA GLY A 394 -4.29 -8.60 16.14
C GLY A 394 -5.56 -8.18 15.38
N GLN A 395 -5.69 -8.53 14.09
CA GLN A 395 -6.89 -8.23 13.29
C GLN A 395 -8.17 -8.85 13.90
N GLY A 396 -9.32 -8.23 13.63
CA GLY A 396 -10.62 -8.64 14.17
C GLY A 396 -10.99 -8.02 15.53
N SER A 397 -10.00 -7.57 16.32
CA SER A 397 -10.26 -6.93 17.62
C SER A 397 -11.08 -5.63 17.50
N ASP A 398 -10.84 -4.83 16.46
CA ASP A 398 -11.55 -3.56 16.26
C ASP A 398 -13.02 -3.77 15.90
N GLU A 399 -13.32 -4.70 14.98
CA GLU A 399 -14.67 -5.06 14.55
C GLU A 399 -15.44 -5.83 15.62
N MET A 400 -14.74 -6.58 16.48
CA MET A 400 -15.36 -7.29 17.60
C MET A 400 -15.72 -6.37 18.77
N MET A 401 -14.93 -5.32 19.03
CA MET A 401 -15.00 -4.55 20.27
C MET A 401 -15.03 -3.03 20.09
N ALA A 402 -15.63 -2.56 19.00
CA ALA A 402 -15.86 -1.14 18.71
C ALA A 402 -14.57 -0.28 18.66
N GLY A 403 -13.53 -0.79 18.01
CA GLY A 403 -12.23 -0.12 17.92
C GLY A 403 -12.20 1.19 17.10
N TYR A 404 -13.12 1.34 16.15
CA TYR A 404 -13.21 2.50 15.27
C TYR A 404 -14.18 3.57 15.78
N LEU A 405 -13.87 4.83 15.45
CA LEU A 405 -14.65 5.99 15.85
C LEU A 405 -16.14 5.96 15.46
N PRO A 406 -16.55 5.48 14.26
CA PRO A 406 -17.96 5.41 13.88
C PRO A 406 -18.84 4.64 14.88
N TYR A 407 -18.31 3.60 15.53
CA TYR A 407 -19.07 2.79 16.48
C TYR A 407 -19.56 3.57 17.70
N TYR A 408 -18.81 4.57 18.16
CA TYR A 408 -19.26 5.46 19.22
C TYR A 408 -20.57 6.15 18.85
N PHE A 409 -20.68 6.68 17.63
CA PHE A 409 -21.91 7.34 17.18
C PHE A 409 -23.08 6.37 17.05
N VAL A 410 -22.82 5.14 16.60
CA VAL A 410 -23.83 4.07 16.55
C VAL A 410 -24.36 3.76 17.95
N TYR A 411 -23.46 3.64 18.94
CA TYR A 411 -23.83 3.37 20.33
C TYR A 411 -24.61 4.53 20.96
N LEU A 412 -24.20 5.78 20.72
CA LEU A 412 -24.94 6.96 21.20
C LEU A 412 -26.35 7.02 20.59
N ASN A 413 -26.50 6.70 19.30
CA ASN A 413 -27.81 6.62 18.64
C ASN A 413 -28.67 5.48 19.22
N GLN A 414 -28.06 4.33 19.52
CA GLN A 414 -28.74 3.22 20.19
C GLN A 414 -29.27 3.64 21.56
N LEU A 415 -28.44 4.23 22.42
CA LEU A 415 -28.85 4.70 23.75
C LEU A 415 -29.98 5.72 23.68
N LYS A 416 -29.92 6.62 22.69
CA LYS A 416 -31.00 7.58 22.41
C LYS A 416 -32.30 6.87 22.01
N LYS A 417 -32.23 5.89 21.11
CA LYS A 417 -33.38 5.11 20.63
C LYS A 417 -34.01 4.28 21.74
N GLU A 418 -33.21 3.76 22.67
CA GLU A 418 -33.63 2.96 23.83
C GLU A 418 -34.12 3.81 25.02
N GLY A 419 -34.03 5.14 24.96
CA GLY A 419 -34.42 6.03 26.06
C GLY A 419 -33.48 6.01 27.28
N LYS A 420 -32.25 5.49 27.13
CA LYS A 420 -31.24 5.40 28.21
C LYS A 420 -30.50 6.73 28.41
N PHE A 421 -31.21 7.79 28.79
CA PHE A 421 -30.69 9.16 28.83
C PHE A 421 -29.52 9.38 29.80
N LEU A 422 -29.57 8.78 31.01
CA LEU A 422 -28.47 8.92 31.99
C LEU A 422 -27.16 8.31 31.46
N THR A 423 -27.25 7.12 30.88
CA THR A 423 -26.11 6.45 30.25
C THR A 423 -25.62 7.25 29.04
N LEU A 424 -26.51 7.75 28.20
CA LEU A 424 -26.15 8.60 27.06
C LEU A 424 -25.32 9.82 27.50
N VAL A 425 -25.77 10.54 28.54
CA VAL A 425 -25.04 11.69 29.07
C VAL A 425 -23.67 11.28 29.63
N LYS A 426 -23.59 10.18 30.39
CA LYS A 426 -22.33 9.61 30.90
C LYS A 426 -21.35 9.33 29.75
N GLU A 427 -21.80 8.67 28.69
CA GLU A 427 -20.97 8.32 27.54
C GLU A 427 -20.51 9.53 26.73
N ILE A 428 -21.39 10.53 26.56
CA ILE A 428 -21.03 11.80 25.91
C ILE A 428 -19.92 12.50 26.71
N ILE A 429 -20.12 12.67 28.02
CA ILE A 429 -19.14 13.31 28.91
C ILE A 429 -17.81 12.54 28.87
N GLY A 430 -17.86 11.22 28.97
CA GLY A 430 -16.68 10.34 28.92
C GLY A 430 -15.97 10.32 27.56
N SER A 431 -16.63 10.76 26.48
CA SER A 431 -16.10 10.79 25.11
C SER A 431 -15.84 12.20 24.58
N LEU A 432 -15.93 13.25 25.40
CA LEU A 432 -15.79 14.63 24.94
C LEU A 432 -14.46 14.90 24.24
N ASP A 433 -13.35 14.30 24.68
CA ASP A 433 -12.03 14.44 24.07
C ASP A 433 -11.97 13.87 22.64
N ILE A 434 -12.75 12.82 22.38
CA ILE A 434 -12.87 12.16 21.07
C ILE A 434 -13.84 12.96 20.18
N LEU A 435 -15.02 13.28 20.71
CA LEU A 435 -16.08 14.00 20.00
C LEU A 435 -15.62 15.39 19.60
N THR A 436 -14.96 16.15 20.49
CA THR A 436 -14.47 17.51 20.19
C THR A 436 -13.43 17.52 19.07
N LYS A 437 -12.51 16.54 19.02
CA LYS A 437 -11.57 16.39 17.89
C LYS A 437 -12.30 16.12 16.57
N PHE A 438 -13.31 15.26 16.59
CA PHE A 438 -14.12 14.97 15.41
C PHE A 438 -14.94 16.19 14.95
N PHE A 439 -15.58 16.90 15.87
CA PHE A 439 -16.31 18.12 15.59
C PHE A 439 -15.39 19.22 15.08
N TYR A 440 -14.20 19.40 15.67
CA TYR A 440 -13.21 20.37 15.20
C TYR A 440 -12.75 20.07 13.76
N GLN A 441 -12.48 18.80 13.43
CA GLN A 441 -12.21 18.39 12.05
C GLN A 441 -13.38 18.68 11.09
N LYS A 442 -14.63 18.41 11.51
CA LYS A 442 -15.83 18.78 10.74
C LYS A 442 -16.05 20.29 10.64
N THR A 443 -15.70 21.08 11.65
CA THR A 443 -15.88 22.53 11.64
C THR A 443 -14.88 23.20 10.71
N LEU A 444 -13.61 22.76 10.70
CA LEU A 444 -12.62 23.17 9.70
C LEU A 444 -13.07 22.88 8.26
N PHE A 445 -13.83 21.81 8.09
CA PHE A 445 -14.47 21.44 6.84
C PHE A 445 -15.62 22.40 6.47
N PHE A 446 -16.56 22.66 7.37
CA PHE A 446 -17.71 23.54 7.14
C PHE A 446 -17.31 25.01 6.90
N ILE A 447 -16.23 25.48 7.51
CA ILE A 447 -15.69 26.84 7.33
C ILE A 447 -14.94 26.99 5.98
N GLY A 448 -14.81 25.90 5.19
CA GLY A 448 -14.29 25.96 3.82
C GLY A 448 -12.76 25.87 3.69
N PHE A 449 -12.03 25.56 4.76
CA PHE A 449 -10.58 25.35 4.71
C PHE A 449 -10.20 24.03 4.00
N LYS A 450 -11.08 23.02 4.02
CA LYS A 450 -10.91 21.73 3.30
C LYS A 450 -12.24 21.26 2.71
N LYS A 451 -12.28 20.90 1.42
CA LYS A 451 -13.50 20.44 0.72
C LYS A 451 -13.48 18.94 0.45
N TYR A 452 -14.59 18.26 0.73
CA TYR A 452 -14.81 16.82 0.49
C TYR A 452 -14.97 16.64 -1.00
N ILE A 453 -14.34 15.60 -1.53
CA ILE A 453 -14.50 15.29 -2.94
C ILE A 453 -15.61 14.26 -3.04
N LEU A 454 -16.77 14.68 -3.54
CA LEU A 454 -17.85 13.76 -3.89
C LEU A 454 -17.34 12.82 -5.00
N PRO A 455 -17.15 11.51 -4.73
CA PRO A 455 -16.53 10.60 -5.69
C PRO A 455 -17.31 10.52 -7.01
N ARG A 456 -18.64 10.65 -6.95
CA ARG A 456 -19.52 10.69 -8.13
C ARG A 456 -19.18 11.78 -9.14
N LEU A 457 -18.59 12.90 -8.72
CA LEU A 457 -18.15 13.96 -9.64
C LEU A 457 -16.86 13.61 -10.40
N LEU A 458 -16.07 12.68 -9.87
CA LEU A 458 -14.83 12.22 -10.49
C LEU A 458 -15.06 11.06 -11.46
N MET A 459 -16.23 10.46 -11.46
CA MET A 459 -16.58 9.35 -12.35
C MET A 459 -17.13 9.87 -13.67
N ASN A 460 -16.97 9.08 -14.73
CA ASN A 460 -17.65 9.31 -16.00
C ASN A 460 -19.18 9.32 -15.77
N LYS A 461 -19.89 10.24 -16.43
CA LYS A 461 -21.33 10.48 -16.19
C LYS A 461 -22.19 9.28 -16.59
N GLU A 462 -21.93 8.66 -17.73
CA GLU A 462 -22.70 7.51 -18.23
C GLU A 462 -22.50 6.29 -17.33
N PHE A 463 -21.25 6.03 -16.94
CA PHE A 463 -20.92 4.97 -15.99
C PHE A 463 -21.60 5.19 -14.64
N ALA A 464 -21.52 6.41 -14.09
CA ALA A 464 -22.12 6.72 -12.80
C ALA A 464 -23.65 6.64 -12.80
N GLU A 465 -24.29 6.92 -13.93
CA GLU A 465 -25.74 6.83 -14.09
C GLU A 465 -26.21 5.38 -14.24
N ARG A 466 -25.46 4.55 -14.98
CA ARG A 466 -25.75 3.11 -15.16
C ARG A 466 -25.87 2.35 -13.83
N TYR A 467 -25.06 2.71 -12.84
CA TYR A 467 -24.99 2.02 -11.55
C TYR A 467 -25.54 2.83 -10.37
N LYS A 468 -26.29 3.91 -10.62
CA LYS A 468 -26.83 4.79 -9.56
C LYS A 468 -27.71 4.08 -8.51
N GLU A 469 -28.32 2.97 -8.89
CA GLU A 469 -29.22 2.18 -8.02
C GLU A 469 -28.46 1.26 -7.07
N GLN A 470 -27.14 1.11 -7.23
CA GLN A 470 -26.33 0.41 -6.24
C GLN A 470 -26.44 1.13 -4.89
N ARG A 471 -26.51 0.37 -3.80
CA ARG A 471 -26.59 0.90 -2.44
C ARG A 471 -25.60 0.22 -1.53
N PHE A 472 -25.14 0.96 -0.53
CA PHE A 472 -24.41 0.43 0.60
C PHE A 472 -25.08 0.97 1.86
N VAL A 473 -25.64 0.07 2.66
CA VAL A 473 -26.42 0.41 3.86
C VAL A 473 -25.67 -0.18 5.05
N MET A 474 -25.52 0.62 6.09
CA MET A 474 -24.94 0.16 7.35
C MET A 474 -25.90 0.49 8.49
N THR A 475 -25.92 -0.38 9.49
CA THR A 475 -26.60 -0.09 10.75
C THR A 475 -25.92 1.08 11.46
N ASN A 476 -26.75 2.03 11.94
CA ASN A 476 -26.27 3.27 12.56
C ASN A 476 -26.89 3.54 13.94
N ASP A 477 -27.68 2.61 14.47
CA ASP A 477 -28.47 2.76 15.70
C ASP A 477 -28.49 1.49 16.57
N ASN A 478 -27.63 0.51 16.28
CA ASN A 478 -27.45 -0.69 17.09
C ASN A 478 -25.99 -1.16 16.98
N LEU A 479 -25.27 -1.13 18.11
CA LEU A 479 -23.84 -1.40 18.20
C LEU A 479 -23.51 -2.83 17.79
N LYS A 480 -24.06 -3.84 18.48
CA LYS A 480 -23.75 -5.25 18.19
C LYS A 480 -24.13 -5.65 16.77
N LYS A 481 -25.29 -5.23 16.27
CA LYS A 481 -25.69 -5.51 14.88
C LYS A 481 -24.69 -4.91 13.89
N ARG A 482 -24.25 -3.67 14.13
CA ARG A 482 -23.22 -3.04 13.31
C ARG A 482 -21.87 -3.78 13.38
N LEU A 483 -21.46 -4.25 14.56
CA LEU A 483 -20.24 -5.05 14.71
C LEU A 483 -20.33 -6.37 13.94
N ILE A 484 -21.48 -7.07 14.00
CA ILE A 484 -21.71 -8.30 13.21
C ILE A 484 -21.64 -8.00 11.71
N GLU A 485 -22.31 -6.95 11.22
CA GLU A 485 -22.22 -6.52 9.83
C GLU A 485 -20.76 -6.24 9.41
N ASP A 486 -19.96 -5.60 10.27
CA ASP A 486 -18.56 -5.28 9.99
C ASP A 486 -17.62 -6.50 10.05
N ILE A 487 -17.96 -7.53 10.86
CA ILE A 487 -17.23 -8.82 10.94
C ILE A 487 -17.45 -9.67 9.68
N PHE A 488 -18.70 -9.86 9.25
CA PHE A 488 -19.02 -10.83 8.18
C PHE A 488 -19.13 -10.21 6.80
N HIS A 489 -19.55 -8.94 6.70
CA HIS A 489 -20.00 -8.35 5.42
C HIS A 489 -19.33 -7.03 5.03
N ASN A 490 -18.76 -6.24 5.95
CA ASN A 490 -18.23 -4.91 5.58
C ASN A 490 -16.69 -4.82 5.67
N SER A 491 -16.14 -4.41 6.82
CA SER A 491 -14.72 -4.01 6.89
C SER A 491 -13.77 -5.20 6.98
N LEU A 492 -14.05 -6.15 7.86
CA LEU A 492 -13.15 -7.25 8.18
C LEU A 492 -12.85 -8.19 7.00
N PRO A 493 -13.82 -8.56 6.12
CA PRO A 493 -13.53 -9.42 4.97
C PRO A 493 -12.39 -8.91 4.10
N SER A 494 -12.34 -7.60 3.85
CA SER A 494 -11.25 -6.99 3.08
C SER A 494 -9.91 -7.03 3.81
N LEU A 495 -9.90 -6.85 5.14
CA LEU A 495 -8.69 -6.92 5.96
C LEU A 495 -8.10 -8.34 6.00
N LEU A 496 -8.97 -9.36 6.10
CA LEU A 496 -8.57 -10.76 6.07
C LEU A 496 -8.02 -11.17 4.70
N ARG A 497 -8.61 -10.67 3.60
CA ARG A 497 -8.02 -10.85 2.27
C ARG A 497 -6.63 -10.22 2.19
N TYR A 498 -6.44 -9.01 2.71
CA TYR A 498 -5.12 -8.37 2.71
C TYR A 498 -4.09 -9.18 3.49
N GLU A 499 -4.47 -9.64 4.69
CA GLU A 499 -3.63 -10.48 5.56
C GLU A 499 -3.17 -11.75 4.84
N ASP A 500 -4.12 -12.52 4.30
CA ASP A 500 -3.82 -13.78 3.60
C ASP A 500 -2.96 -13.51 2.35
N LYS A 501 -3.35 -12.58 1.48
CA LYS A 501 -2.60 -12.30 0.24
C LYS A 501 -1.18 -11.81 0.52
N ASN A 502 -1.01 -10.91 1.48
CA ASN A 502 0.30 -10.37 1.82
C ASN A 502 1.19 -11.41 2.49
N SER A 503 0.66 -12.19 3.44
CA SER A 503 1.43 -13.21 4.14
C SER A 503 1.82 -14.35 3.20
N MET A 504 0.87 -14.86 2.42
CA MET A 504 1.09 -16.00 1.54
C MET A 504 1.96 -15.68 0.33
N ARG A 505 2.06 -14.41 -0.08
CA ARG A 505 3.06 -13.99 -1.09
C ARG A 505 4.49 -14.36 -0.70
N PHE A 506 4.76 -14.38 0.61
CA PHE A 506 6.05 -14.69 1.20
C PHE A 506 6.03 -16.01 1.98
N SER A 507 5.08 -16.91 1.69
CA SER A 507 4.99 -18.23 2.34
C SER A 507 4.90 -18.15 3.87
N ILE A 508 4.16 -17.15 4.38
CA ILE A 508 3.84 -17.02 5.81
C ILE A 508 2.38 -17.36 6.04
N GLU A 509 2.11 -18.13 7.08
CA GLU A 509 0.76 -18.27 7.63
C GLU A 509 0.44 -17.14 8.63
N GLY A 510 -0.47 -16.24 8.25
CA GLY A 510 -1.10 -15.32 9.19
C GLY A 510 -2.19 -16.01 10.03
N ARG A 511 -2.13 -15.85 11.37
CA ARG A 511 -3.11 -16.34 12.36
C ARG A 511 -3.72 -15.16 13.13
N VAL A 512 -5.04 -15.15 13.31
CA VAL A 512 -5.80 -14.02 13.89
C VAL A 512 -6.56 -14.44 15.17
N PRO A 513 -5.95 -14.32 16.37
CA PRO A 513 -6.55 -14.82 17.62
C PRO A 513 -7.83 -14.16 18.09
N PHE A 514 -8.13 -12.95 17.63
CA PHE A 514 -9.40 -12.32 17.99
C PHE A 514 -10.59 -12.93 17.23
N LEU A 515 -10.36 -13.70 16.16
CA LEU A 515 -11.39 -14.43 15.41
C LEU A 515 -11.48 -15.89 15.86
N ASP A 516 -11.64 -16.06 17.17
CA ASP A 516 -12.05 -17.33 17.77
C ASP A 516 -13.54 -17.26 18.08
N PHE A 517 -14.32 -18.21 17.56
CA PHE A 517 -15.77 -18.11 17.69
C PHE A 517 -16.24 -18.25 19.14
N ASN A 518 -15.48 -18.91 20.04
CA ASN A 518 -15.86 -19.03 21.45
C ASN A 518 -15.62 -17.71 22.18
N LEU A 519 -14.51 -17.03 21.86
CA LEU A 519 -14.23 -15.68 22.33
C LEU A 519 -15.32 -14.70 21.85
N LEU A 520 -15.68 -14.78 20.57
CA LEU A 520 -16.69 -13.91 19.96
C LEU A 520 -18.09 -14.14 20.55
N LYS A 521 -18.54 -15.40 20.64
CA LYS A 521 -19.80 -15.78 21.29
C LYS A 521 -19.85 -15.24 22.73
N TYR A 522 -18.75 -15.35 23.48
CA TYR A 522 -18.69 -14.85 24.84
C TYR A 522 -18.90 -13.33 24.92
N ILE A 523 -18.15 -12.54 24.14
CA ILE A 523 -18.28 -11.07 24.18
C ILE A 523 -19.68 -10.61 23.79
N PHE A 524 -20.26 -11.21 22.75
CA PHE A 524 -21.60 -10.85 22.28
C PHE A 524 -22.70 -11.28 23.24
N SER A 525 -22.44 -12.25 24.12
CA SER A 525 -23.36 -12.61 25.21
C SER A 525 -23.39 -11.60 26.37
N LEU A 526 -22.37 -10.74 26.51
CA LEU A 526 -22.27 -9.74 27.58
C LEU A 526 -23.03 -8.45 27.26
N ASP A 527 -23.29 -7.59 28.26
CA ASP A 527 -23.87 -6.26 28.05
C ASP A 527 -22.96 -5.36 27.18
N ASP A 528 -23.53 -4.37 26.49
CA ASP A 528 -22.79 -3.43 25.65
C ASP A 528 -21.67 -2.70 26.42
N LYS A 529 -21.78 -2.57 27.76
CA LYS A 529 -20.72 -2.05 28.64
C LYS A 529 -19.41 -2.83 28.59
N ALA A 530 -19.44 -4.12 28.24
CA ALA A 530 -18.23 -4.90 28.00
C ALA A 530 -17.46 -4.35 26.77
N ILE A 531 -18.16 -3.73 25.83
CA ILE A 531 -17.60 -3.18 24.60
C ILE A 531 -17.30 -1.68 24.76
N ILE A 532 -18.27 -0.88 25.18
CA ILE A 532 -18.14 0.57 25.41
C ILE A 532 -18.69 0.95 26.78
N ASP A 533 -17.86 1.53 27.65
CA ASP A 533 -18.32 2.15 28.91
C ASP A 533 -17.47 3.39 29.26
N GLY A 534 -18.12 4.44 29.75
CA GLY A 534 -17.47 5.68 30.19
C GLY A 534 -16.66 6.36 29.07
N GLY A 535 -17.10 6.22 27.82
CA GLY A 535 -16.42 6.70 26.63
C GLY A 535 -15.16 5.90 26.24
N TRP A 536 -14.92 4.74 26.86
CA TRP A 536 -13.84 3.84 26.49
C TRP A 536 -14.38 2.66 25.68
N ASN A 537 -13.88 2.51 24.45
CA ASN A 537 -14.08 1.30 23.67
C ASN A 537 -13.14 0.18 24.13
N LYS A 538 -13.41 -1.05 23.67
CA LYS A 538 -12.67 -2.26 24.04
C LYS A 538 -12.56 -2.41 25.55
N ASN A 539 -13.62 -2.05 26.28
CA ASN A 539 -13.59 -1.92 27.73
C ASN A 539 -13.12 -3.22 28.40
N ILE A 540 -13.69 -4.35 28.01
CA ILE A 540 -13.32 -5.68 28.52
C ILE A 540 -11.87 -6.05 28.23
N LEU A 541 -11.37 -5.75 27.02
CA LEU A 541 -9.97 -5.99 26.65
C LEU A 541 -9.02 -5.16 27.50
N ARG A 542 -9.30 -3.86 27.68
CA ARG A 542 -8.49 -2.96 28.52
C ARG A 542 -8.44 -3.44 29.96
N GLY A 543 -9.57 -3.93 30.49
CA GLY A 543 -9.64 -4.56 31.80
C GLY A 543 -8.78 -5.82 31.89
N ALA A 544 -8.88 -6.70 30.88
CA ALA A 544 -8.22 -8.00 30.84
C ALA A 544 -6.69 -7.94 30.80
N VAL A 545 -6.13 -6.86 30.27
CA VAL A 545 -4.67 -6.71 30.04
C VAL A 545 -4.03 -5.58 30.84
N LYS A 546 -4.77 -4.98 31.78
CA LYS A 546 -4.31 -3.83 32.56
C LYS A 546 -3.01 -4.09 33.32
N ASP A 547 -2.83 -5.32 33.81
CA ASP A 547 -1.64 -5.82 34.52
C ASP A 547 -0.55 -6.37 33.58
N LEU A 548 -0.87 -6.58 32.30
CA LEU A 548 0.06 -7.13 31.30
C LEU A 548 0.75 -6.05 30.45
N LEU A 549 0.11 -4.89 30.30
CA LEU A 549 0.54 -3.85 29.38
C LEU A 549 0.82 -2.52 30.09
N PRO A 550 1.84 -1.75 29.63
CA PRO A 550 2.09 -0.39 30.11
C PRO A 550 0.87 0.53 29.96
N GLU A 551 0.68 1.44 30.91
CA GLU A 551 -0.46 2.37 30.91
C GLU A 551 -0.56 3.23 29.63
N ILE A 552 0.58 3.57 29.02
CA ILE A 552 0.62 4.35 27.78
C ILE A 552 -0.07 3.63 26.61
N ILE A 553 -0.14 2.30 26.65
CA ILE A 553 -0.83 1.47 25.65
C ILE A 553 -2.28 1.23 26.09
N THR A 554 -2.51 0.82 27.34
CA THR A 554 -3.86 0.48 27.83
C THR A 554 -4.80 1.67 27.92
N LYS A 555 -4.28 2.90 28.12
CA LYS A 555 -5.05 4.15 28.12
C LYS A 555 -4.99 4.90 26.78
N ARG A 556 -4.45 4.28 25.73
CA ARG A 556 -4.41 4.88 24.39
C ARG A 556 -5.83 4.95 23.79
N ARG A 557 -6.33 6.16 23.56
CA ARG A 557 -7.63 6.42 22.91
C ARG A 557 -7.53 6.65 21.40
N ASN A 558 -6.39 7.14 20.92
CA ASN A 558 -6.14 7.36 19.50
C ASN A 558 -5.74 6.05 18.80
N LYS A 559 -6.69 5.45 18.07
CA LYS A 559 -6.38 4.39 17.12
C LYS A 559 -5.70 5.02 15.89
N ILE A 560 -4.47 4.57 15.63
CA ILE A 560 -3.83 4.76 14.33
C ILE A 560 -4.01 3.40 13.65
N GLY A 561 -4.69 3.37 12.49
CA GLY A 561 -4.77 2.14 11.70
C GLY A 561 -3.39 1.80 11.14
N PHE A 562 -3.28 0.70 10.38
CA PHE A 562 -2.06 0.38 9.66
C PHE A 562 -1.87 1.34 8.45
N THR A 563 -1.82 2.65 8.69
CA THR A 563 -1.88 3.70 7.68
C THR A 563 -0.50 4.23 7.35
N THR A 564 -0.11 4.17 6.07
CA THR A 564 1.12 4.84 5.63
C THR A 564 0.98 6.37 5.75
N PRO A 565 2.08 7.13 5.70
CA PRO A 565 2.06 8.59 5.51
C PRO A 565 1.53 8.97 4.11
N GLU A 566 0.31 8.56 3.76
CA GLU A 566 -0.22 8.56 2.40
C GLU A 566 -0.20 9.97 1.78
N GLN A 567 -0.53 11.00 2.55
CA GLN A 567 -0.44 12.39 2.08
C GLN A 567 0.99 12.79 1.70
N GLU A 568 1.98 12.46 2.54
CA GLU A 568 3.39 12.74 2.27
C GLU A 568 3.86 11.96 1.04
N TRP A 569 3.50 10.68 0.95
CA TRP A 569 3.86 9.81 -0.15
C TRP A 569 3.25 10.31 -1.46
N PHE A 570 1.97 10.67 -1.47
CA PHE A 570 1.30 11.23 -2.64
C PHE A 570 1.95 12.53 -3.09
N LEU A 571 2.36 13.41 -2.17
CA LEU A 571 3.08 14.64 -2.52
C LEU A 571 4.47 14.35 -3.10
N LYS A 572 5.20 13.36 -2.59
CA LYS A 572 6.49 12.90 -3.13
C LYS A 572 6.32 12.28 -4.52
N MET A 573 5.26 11.51 -4.73
CA MET A 573 4.98 10.79 -5.98
C MET A 573 4.10 11.56 -6.96
N LYS A 574 3.67 12.80 -6.63
CA LYS A 574 2.59 13.50 -7.33
C LYS A 574 2.80 13.59 -8.82
N ASN A 575 4.02 13.75 -9.31
CA ASN A 575 4.30 13.82 -10.75
C ASN A 575 4.02 12.52 -11.47
N ARG A 576 4.38 11.38 -10.87
CA ARG A 576 4.11 10.08 -11.46
C ARG A 576 2.60 9.83 -11.52
N ILE A 577 1.90 10.17 -10.44
CA ILE A 577 0.43 10.09 -10.36
C ILE A 577 -0.22 11.05 -11.38
N TYR A 578 0.25 12.28 -11.47
CA TYR A 578 -0.25 13.29 -12.41
C TYR A 578 -0.05 12.84 -13.87
N SER A 579 1.13 12.29 -14.19
CA SER A 579 1.44 11.76 -15.53
C SER A 579 0.55 10.58 -15.90
N LEU A 580 0.25 9.69 -14.94
CA LEU A 580 -0.71 8.61 -15.13
C LEU A 580 -2.11 9.15 -15.41
N PHE A 581 -2.59 10.11 -14.61
CA PHE A 581 -3.90 10.74 -14.80
C PHE A 581 -4.00 11.55 -16.10
N MET A 582 -2.89 12.08 -16.63
CA MET A 582 -2.85 12.76 -17.93
C MET A 582 -2.78 11.80 -19.13
N SER A 583 -2.43 10.53 -18.91
CA SER A 583 -2.19 9.59 -20.01
C SER A 583 -3.44 9.34 -20.86
N GLU A 584 -3.23 9.06 -22.14
CA GLU A 584 -4.30 8.74 -23.08
C GLU A 584 -5.08 7.48 -22.66
N SER A 585 -4.38 6.46 -22.16
CA SER A 585 -5.02 5.24 -21.68
C SER A 585 -5.96 5.50 -20.49
N PHE A 586 -5.58 6.41 -19.58
CA PHE A 586 -6.44 6.83 -18.48
C PHE A 586 -7.66 7.61 -18.98
N ALA A 587 -7.46 8.53 -19.94
CA ALA A 587 -8.53 9.33 -20.54
C ALA A 587 -9.61 8.48 -21.22
N LYS A 588 -9.21 7.36 -21.84
CA LYS A 588 -10.10 6.44 -22.55
C LYS A 588 -10.86 5.48 -21.64
N ARG A 589 -10.55 5.41 -20.34
CA ARG A 589 -11.27 4.52 -19.42
C ARG A 589 -12.74 4.94 -19.33
N PRO A 590 -13.70 4.00 -19.35
CA PRO A 590 -15.12 4.32 -19.22
C PRO A 590 -15.50 4.80 -17.81
N TYR A 591 -14.59 4.74 -16.84
CA TYR A 591 -14.86 4.97 -15.43
C TYR A 591 -14.66 6.41 -14.97
N PHE A 592 -13.78 7.18 -15.62
CA PHE A 592 -13.21 8.40 -15.06
C PHE A 592 -13.65 9.67 -15.78
N ASN A 593 -13.91 10.73 -15.01
CA ASN A 593 -13.98 12.11 -15.51
C ASN A 593 -12.59 12.74 -15.35
N GLN A 594 -11.71 12.47 -16.33
CA GLN A 594 -10.32 12.90 -16.29
C GLN A 594 -10.15 14.41 -16.03
N PRO A 595 -10.87 15.34 -16.70
CA PRO A 595 -10.74 16.77 -16.43
C PRO A 595 -11.01 17.15 -14.96
N GLU A 596 -12.06 16.60 -14.36
CA GLU A 596 -12.38 16.91 -12.96
C GLU A 596 -11.38 16.27 -12.00
N ILE A 597 -10.88 15.07 -12.30
CA ILE A 597 -9.80 14.41 -11.53
C ILE A 597 -8.54 15.26 -11.53
N LEU A 598 -8.03 15.68 -12.70
CA LEU A 598 -6.83 16.51 -12.80
C LEU A 598 -6.97 17.82 -12.02
N LYS A 599 -8.11 18.49 -12.16
CA LYS A 599 -8.44 19.73 -11.43
C LYS A 599 -8.48 19.53 -9.92
N LYS A 600 -9.04 18.41 -9.43
CA LYS A 600 -9.13 18.12 -8.00
C LYS A 600 -7.78 17.66 -7.44
N PHE A 601 -7.01 16.90 -8.19
CA PHE A 601 -5.68 16.49 -7.82
C PHE A 601 -4.72 17.69 -7.79
N GLN A 602 -4.84 18.64 -8.71
CA GLN A 602 -4.13 19.91 -8.65
C GLN A 602 -4.44 20.68 -7.36
N LYS A 603 -5.71 20.72 -6.93
CA LYS A 603 -6.09 21.33 -5.64
C LYS A 603 -5.49 20.60 -4.44
N PHE A 604 -5.35 19.28 -4.51
CA PHE A 604 -4.65 18.49 -3.48
C PHE A 604 -3.17 18.90 -3.39
N ILE A 605 -2.49 18.98 -4.55
CA ILE A 605 -1.09 19.42 -4.64
C ILE A 605 -0.89 20.84 -4.08
N GLU A 606 -1.87 21.73 -4.28
CA GLU A 606 -1.88 23.10 -3.75
C GLU A 606 -2.24 23.19 -2.26
N GLY A 607 -2.51 22.05 -1.59
CA GLY A 607 -2.90 22.00 -0.18
C GLY A 607 -4.33 22.46 0.11
N LYS A 608 -5.20 22.55 -0.91
CA LYS A 608 -6.61 22.97 -0.77
C LYS A 608 -7.56 21.82 -0.41
N THR A 609 -7.07 20.59 -0.45
CA THR A 609 -7.78 19.36 -0.02
C THR A 609 -6.74 18.33 0.41
N ASP A 610 -7.14 17.40 1.26
CA ASP A 610 -6.34 16.32 1.83
C ASP A 610 -6.99 14.93 1.65
N ASP A 611 -7.99 14.81 0.78
CA ASP A 611 -8.71 13.56 0.52
C ASP A 611 -7.87 12.59 -0.34
N THR A 612 -6.78 12.06 0.23
CA THR A 612 -5.86 11.14 -0.46
C THR A 612 -6.55 9.83 -0.85
N MET A 613 -7.50 9.37 -0.02
CA MET A 613 -8.23 8.13 -0.19
C MET A 613 -8.98 8.05 -1.53
N VAL A 614 -9.56 9.16 -2.03
CA VAL A 614 -10.23 9.13 -3.34
C VAL A 614 -9.24 9.02 -4.48
N PHE A 615 -8.10 9.74 -4.40
CA PHE A 615 -7.06 9.67 -5.43
C PHE A 615 -6.36 8.32 -5.43
N TRP A 616 -6.16 7.71 -4.26
CA TRP A 616 -5.68 6.35 -4.14
C TRP A 616 -6.59 5.37 -4.87
N ARG A 617 -7.89 5.39 -4.62
CA ARG A 617 -8.80 4.45 -5.31
C ARG A 617 -8.77 4.57 -6.83
N ILE A 618 -8.67 5.80 -7.34
CA ILE A 618 -8.54 6.05 -8.78
C ILE A 618 -7.20 5.52 -9.32
N LEU A 619 -6.09 5.85 -8.65
CA LEU A 619 -4.76 5.38 -9.03
C LEU A 619 -4.66 3.86 -8.97
N ASN A 620 -5.18 3.26 -7.90
CA ASN A 620 -5.13 1.84 -7.61
C ASN A 620 -5.94 1.04 -8.64
N LEU A 621 -7.16 1.51 -8.95
CA LEU A 621 -7.98 0.93 -10.02
C LEU A 621 -7.31 1.06 -11.39
N GLU A 622 -6.76 2.23 -11.74
CA GLU A 622 -6.07 2.41 -13.02
C GLU A 622 -4.86 1.48 -13.16
N MET A 623 -4.06 1.34 -12.10
CA MET A 623 -2.91 0.43 -12.09
C MET A 623 -3.38 -1.03 -12.21
N TRP A 624 -4.43 -1.42 -11.51
CA TRP A 624 -5.04 -2.75 -11.63
C TRP A 624 -5.53 -3.02 -13.06
N LEU A 625 -6.22 -2.06 -13.68
CA LEU A 625 -6.68 -2.18 -15.06
C LEU A 625 -5.52 -2.41 -16.04
N ARG A 626 -4.42 -1.67 -15.87
CA ARG A 626 -3.19 -1.84 -16.68
C ARG A 626 -2.54 -3.22 -16.48
N ILE A 627 -2.52 -3.71 -15.26
CA ILE A 627 -1.86 -4.98 -14.91
C ILE A 627 -2.63 -6.17 -15.51
N PHE A 628 -3.96 -6.12 -15.44
CA PHE A 628 -4.77 -7.29 -15.76
C PHE A 628 -5.43 -7.23 -17.14
N PHE A 629 -5.73 -6.07 -17.72
CA PHE A 629 -6.51 -5.98 -18.96
C PHE A 629 -5.80 -5.33 -20.14
N ASP A 630 -4.77 -4.51 -19.89
CA ASP A 630 -4.02 -3.91 -20.98
C ASP A 630 -2.97 -4.91 -21.53
N PRO A 631 -2.69 -4.88 -22.84
CA PRO A 631 -1.65 -5.71 -23.45
C PRO A 631 -0.27 -5.28 -22.95
N SER A 632 0.19 -5.94 -21.89
CA SER A 632 1.46 -5.78 -21.17
C SER A 632 1.80 -4.34 -20.71
N PRO A 633 1.87 -4.07 -19.40
CA PRO A 633 2.03 -2.71 -18.88
C PRO A 633 3.40 -2.11 -19.23
N MET A 634 3.38 -0.84 -19.65
CA MET A 634 4.56 0.04 -19.71
C MET A 634 5.19 0.18 -18.31
N ILE A 635 6.18 -0.64 -18.01
CA ILE A 635 7.33 -0.17 -17.24
C ILE A 635 8.54 -0.46 -18.11
N HIS A 636 9.15 0.59 -18.64
CA HIS A 636 10.55 0.53 -19.02
C HIS A 636 11.32 0.01 -17.80
N LYS A 637 11.61 -1.30 -17.75
CA LYS A 637 12.80 -1.77 -17.07
C LYS A 637 13.90 -0.91 -17.66
N THR A 638 14.39 0.06 -16.91
CA THR A 638 15.57 0.82 -17.28
C THR A 638 16.72 -0.18 -17.33
N LYS A 639 16.89 -0.84 -18.48
CA LYS A 639 18.24 -1.22 -18.92
C LYS A 639 19.05 0.05 -18.78
N GLU A 640 20.13 -0.01 -18.01
CA GLU A 640 21.04 1.12 -17.90
C GLU A 640 21.44 1.55 -19.30
N ARG A 641 20.97 2.75 -19.68
CA ARG A 641 21.27 3.30 -20.98
C ARG A 641 22.77 3.57 -21.05
N SER A 642 23.41 3.15 -22.13
CA SER A 642 24.83 3.42 -22.35
C SER A 642 25.10 4.94 -22.37
N ILE A 643 26.19 5.38 -21.73
CA ILE A 643 26.69 6.77 -21.77
C ILE A 643 27.05 7.24 -23.20
N PHE A 644 27.11 6.32 -24.16
CA PHE A 644 27.41 6.57 -25.57
C PHE A 644 26.16 6.55 -26.47
N SER A 645 24.96 6.61 -25.91
CA SER A 645 23.71 6.72 -26.66
C SER A 645 23.08 8.10 -26.44
N PRO A 646 22.46 8.73 -27.46
CA PRO A 646 21.78 10.02 -27.30
C PRO A 646 20.52 9.92 -26.46
N ASN A 647 20.09 11.05 -25.88
CA ASN A 647 18.77 11.16 -25.24
C ASN A 647 17.66 10.97 -26.28
N ALA A 648 16.48 10.53 -25.84
CA ALA A 648 15.36 10.28 -26.75
C ALA A 648 15.07 11.53 -27.61
N GLY A 649 15.11 11.37 -28.94
CA GLY A 649 14.91 12.47 -29.88
C GLY A 649 16.07 13.46 -30.04
N LYS A 650 17.25 13.19 -29.47
CA LYS A 650 18.44 14.05 -29.55
C LYS A 650 19.58 13.40 -30.35
N LYS A 651 20.60 14.18 -30.74
CA LYS A 651 21.80 13.68 -31.45
C LYS A 651 23.06 13.88 -30.61
N LEU A 652 24.00 12.93 -30.66
CA LEU A 652 25.32 13.09 -30.02
C LEU A 652 26.22 14.04 -30.82
N GLU A 653 26.19 13.94 -32.14
CA GLU A 653 26.97 14.80 -33.04
C GLU A 653 26.13 15.97 -33.53
N ILE A 654 26.73 17.17 -33.54
CA ILE A 654 26.15 18.39 -34.11
C ILE A 654 27.21 19.14 -34.91
N THR A 655 26.81 19.69 -36.06
CA THR A 655 27.68 20.51 -36.91
C THR A 655 27.22 21.96 -36.88
N ILE A 656 28.15 22.88 -36.67
CA ILE A 656 27.88 24.32 -36.53
C ILE A 656 28.72 25.07 -37.55
N GLY A 657 28.09 26.01 -38.26
CA GLY A 657 28.80 26.99 -39.09
C GLY A 657 29.51 28.03 -38.21
N THR A 658 30.79 28.26 -38.48
CA THR A 658 31.67 29.20 -37.80
C THR A 658 32.16 30.27 -38.79
N GLY A 659 32.41 31.49 -38.30
CA GLY A 659 32.76 32.66 -39.13
C GLY A 659 31.55 33.56 -39.47
N ARG A 660 31.80 34.78 -40.00
CA ARG A 660 30.73 35.73 -40.38
C ARG A 660 29.82 35.21 -41.50
N ASP A 661 30.34 34.34 -42.37
CA ASP A 661 29.63 33.82 -43.55
C ASP A 661 29.23 32.33 -43.42
N LEU A 662 29.35 31.73 -42.23
CA LEU A 662 29.02 30.33 -41.92
C LEU A 662 29.71 29.27 -42.80
N SER A 663 30.75 29.64 -43.56
CA SER A 663 31.42 28.79 -44.55
C SER A 663 32.33 27.72 -43.96
N VAL A 664 32.78 27.87 -42.70
CA VAL A 664 33.61 26.87 -42.01
C VAL A 664 32.71 26.05 -41.10
N GLN A 665 32.47 24.78 -41.43
CA GLN A 665 31.70 23.86 -40.59
C GLN A 665 32.60 23.11 -39.61
N GLN A 666 32.27 23.18 -38.32
CA GLN A 666 32.94 22.43 -37.26
C GLN A 666 31.94 21.53 -36.54
N SER A 667 32.32 20.27 -36.34
CA SER A 667 31.48 19.28 -35.65
C SER A 667 31.89 19.10 -34.19
N TYR A 668 30.90 18.79 -33.35
CA TYR A 668 31.08 18.52 -31.93
C TYR A 668 30.33 17.25 -31.52
N PHE A 669 31.00 16.39 -30.75
CA PHE A 669 30.37 15.26 -30.06
C PHE A 669 30.02 15.66 -28.64
N ARG A 670 28.79 15.33 -28.21
CA ARG A 670 28.25 15.68 -26.89
C ARG A 670 27.78 14.40 -26.22
N PHE A 671 28.36 14.05 -25.09
CA PHE A 671 28.04 12.86 -24.31
C PHE A 671 27.34 13.25 -23.00
N PRO A 672 26.00 13.17 -22.93
CA PRO A 672 25.25 13.42 -21.70
C PRO A 672 25.52 12.31 -20.68
N ILE A 673 25.96 12.68 -19.48
CA ILE A 673 26.38 11.76 -18.44
C ILE A 673 25.31 11.68 -17.36
N LYS A 674 24.81 10.47 -17.12
CA LYS A 674 23.84 10.21 -16.05
C LYS A 674 24.53 10.26 -14.69
N THR A 675 23.99 11.03 -13.76
CA THR A 675 24.54 11.18 -12.40
C THR A 675 23.53 10.79 -11.33
N GLU A 676 23.99 10.60 -10.09
CA GLU A 676 23.10 10.69 -8.94
C GLU A 676 22.46 12.07 -8.81
N ILE A 677 21.39 12.17 -8.01
CA ILE A 677 20.75 13.44 -7.68
C ILE A 677 21.69 14.26 -6.77
N PHE A 678 21.90 15.53 -7.13
CA PHE A 678 22.61 16.50 -6.30
C PHE A 678 21.70 17.02 -5.18
N GLN A 679 22.28 17.23 -4.00
CA GLN A 679 21.63 17.66 -2.76
C GLN A 679 22.31 18.94 -2.23
N LYS A 680 21.62 19.62 -1.31
CA LYS A 680 22.15 20.81 -0.63
C LYS A 680 23.41 20.45 0.17
N GLY A 681 24.48 21.21 -0.04
CA GLY A 681 25.77 21.01 0.61
C GLY A 681 26.72 20.06 -0.12
N ASP A 682 26.30 19.44 -1.23
CA ASP A 682 27.18 18.58 -2.02
C ASP A 682 28.38 19.35 -2.60
N ASP A 683 29.54 18.70 -2.59
CA ASP A 683 30.71 19.13 -3.35
C ASP A 683 30.54 18.76 -4.83
N VAL A 684 30.25 19.78 -5.65
CA VAL A 684 30.04 19.62 -7.09
C VAL A 684 31.29 19.10 -7.78
N SER A 685 32.47 19.64 -7.44
CA SER A 685 33.74 19.24 -8.04
C SER A 685 33.97 17.75 -7.83
N LYS A 686 33.85 17.26 -6.59
CA LYS A 686 34.07 15.85 -6.25
C LYS A 686 33.14 14.91 -7.03
N LYS A 687 31.85 15.24 -7.13
CA LYS A 687 30.87 14.42 -7.88
C LYS A 687 31.12 14.45 -9.39
N VAL A 688 31.44 15.62 -9.94
CA VAL A 688 31.78 15.77 -11.37
C VAL A 688 33.03 14.95 -11.70
N ILE A 689 34.09 15.05 -10.90
CA ILE A 689 35.35 14.29 -11.07
C ILE A 689 35.11 12.78 -11.04
N LYS A 690 34.25 12.28 -10.14
CA LYS A 690 33.85 10.87 -10.09
C LYS A 690 33.28 10.41 -11.43
N HIS A 691 32.35 11.16 -12.00
CA HIS A 691 31.70 10.80 -13.28
C HIS A 691 32.62 10.95 -14.49
N ILE A 692 33.53 11.93 -14.49
CA ILE A 692 34.56 12.06 -15.52
C ILE A 692 35.46 10.82 -15.53
N ASN A 693 35.92 10.37 -14.36
CA ASN A 693 36.78 9.19 -14.27
C ASN A 693 36.09 7.92 -14.79
N ILE A 694 34.79 7.76 -14.50
CA ILE A 694 33.98 6.65 -15.03
C ILE A 694 33.89 6.76 -16.56
N PHE A 695 33.57 7.95 -17.09
CA PHE A 695 33.48 8.19 -18.52
C PHE A 695 34.81 7.87 -19.23
N LEU A 696 35.93 8.44 -18.78
CA LEU A 696 37.23 8.28 -19.43
C LEU A 696 37.67 6.81 -19.48
N ARG A 697 37.51 6.06 -18.38
CA ARG A 697 37.80 4.60 -18.34
C ARG A 697 36.98 3.81 -19.35
N GLN A 698 35.71 4.16 -19.51
CA GLN A 698 34.83 3.49 -20.48
C GLN A 698 35.13 3.93 -21.91
N PHE A 699 35.49 5.20 -22.12
CA PHE A 699 35.76 5.81 -23.41
C PHE A 699 37.03 5.28 -24.06
N GLU A 700 38.09 5.02 -23.28
CA GLU A 700 39.35 4.43 -23.77
C GLU A 700 39.14 3.06 -24.45
N ASN A 701 38.19 2.29 -23.94
CA ASN A 701 37.88 0.94 -24.43
C ASN A 701 36.92 0.93 -25.63
N LYS A 702 36.47 2.11 -26.12
CA LYS A 702 35.54 2.20 -27.27
C LYS A 702 36.29 2.50 -28.57
N VAL A 703 36.45 1.47 -29.39
CA VAL A 703 37.08 1.53 -30.72
C VAL A 703 36.47 2.63 -31.61
N GLN A 704 35.14 2.80 -31.54
CA GLN A 704 34.41 3.79 -32.35
C GLN A 704 34.82 5.24 -32.08
N PHE A 705 35.31 5.58 -30.88
CA PHE A 705 35.67 6.94 -30.49
C PHE A 705 37.17 7.18 -30.35
N LYS A 706 38.03 6.24 -30.79
CA LYS A 706 39.49 6.40 -30.74
C LYS A 706 39.98 7.71 -31.36
N LYS A 707 39.35 8.16 -32.47
CA LYS A 707 39.70 9.41 -33.18
C LYS A 707 39.49 10.69 -32.35
N LEU A 708 38.74 10.62 -31.24
CA LEU A 708 38.46 11.75 -30.36
C LEU A 708 39.43 11.84 -29.17
N GLN A 709 40.27 10.83 -28.93
CA GLN A 709 41.11 10.77 -27.72
C GLN A 709 42.16 11.90 -27.66
N ASP A 710 42.65 12.35 -28.82
CA ASP A 710 43.62 13.44 -28.93
C ASP A 710 42.99 14.81 -29.25
N LYS A 711 41.66 14.91 -29.19
CA LYS A 711 40.94 16.14 -29.50
C LYS A 711 40.69 16.99 -28.26
N ASP A 712 40.50 18.28 -28.49
CA ASP A 712 40.13 19.23 -27.44
C ASP A 712 38.72 18.95 -26.92
N TRP A 713 38.59 18.94 -25.60
CA TRP A 713 37.33 18.64 -24.93
C TRP A 713 37.07 19.53 -23.74
N PHE A 714 35.80 19.75 -23.42
CA PHE A 714 35.37 20.54 -22.26
C PHE A 714 34.10 19.95 -21.68
N ILE A 715 33.72 20.47 -20.52
CA ILE A 715 32.56 19.99 -19.78
C ILE A 715 31.52 21.09 -19.67
N VAL A 716 30.26 20.71 -19.86
CA VAL A 716 29.11 21.58 -19.66
C VAL A 716 28.26 21.03 -18.52
N LEU A 717 28.03 21.86 -17.50
CA LEU A 717 27.22 21.57 -16.33
C LEU A 717 25.91 22.35 -16.39
N SER A 718 24.82 21.71 -16.03
CA SER A 718 23.57 22.41 -15.77
C SER A 718 23.72 23.34 -14.57
N GLU A 719 23.24 24.58 -14.69
CA GLU A 719 23.16 25.52 -13.56
C GLU A 719 22.41 24.94 -12.35
N LYS A 720 21.45 24.02 -12.59
CA LYS A 720 20.54 23.51 -11.57
C LYS A 720 21.29 22.75 -10.49
N ILE A 721 22.29 21.94 -10.86
CA ILE A 721 23.05 21.16 -9.89
C ILE A 721 23.96 22.07 -9.04
N VAL A 722 24.51 23.13 -9.63
CA VAL A 722 25.34 24.10 -8.91
C VAL A 722 24.50 24.90 -7.91
N ALA A 723 23.32 25.38 -8.33
CA ALA A 723 22.40 26.09 -7.44
C ALA A 723 21.88 25.20 -6.30
N ILE A 724 21.53 23.94 -6.58
CA ILE A 724 21.09 22.98 -5.55
C ILE A 724 22.18 22.76 -4.51
N SER A 725 23.41 22.47 -4.94
CA SER A 725 24.54 22.24 -4.04
C SER A 725 24.84 23.45 -3.14
N GLN A 726 24.66 24.66 -3.66
CA GLN A 726 24.79 25.90 -2.88
C GLN A 726 23.60 26.19 -1.94
N GLY A 727 22.59 25.33 -1.90
CA GLY A 727 21.40 25.51 -1.07
C GLY A 727 20.45 26.60 -1.57
N ARG A 728 20.49 26.92 -2.87
CA ARG A 728 19.68 27.96 -3.53
C ARG A 728 18.46 27.39 -4.25
N SER A 729 18.05 26.18 -3.86
CA SER A 729 16.84 25.51 -4.30
C SER A 729 15.98 25.23 -3.08
N TYR A 730 14.73 25.69 -3.11
CA TYR A 730 13.82 25.66 -1.96
C TYR A 730 12.55 24.93 -2.37
N PHE A 731 12.07 23.99 -1.56
CA PHE A 731 10.75 23.43 -1.79
C PHE A 731 9.69 24.51 -1.60
N ILE A 732 8.63 24.46 -2.41
CA ILE A 732 7.55 25.44 -2.37
C ILE A 732 6.86 25.50 -1.00
N TRP A 733 6.85 24.40 -0.24
CA TRP A 733 6.29 24.35 1.11
C TRP A 733 7.21 24.94 2.18
N ASP A 734 8.51 25.08 1.90
CA ASP A 734 9.46 25.75 2.80
C ASP A 734 9.42 27.28 2.65
N ILE A 735 8.90 27.77 1.52
CA ILE A 735 8.77 29.20 1.23
C ILE A 735 7.39 29.66 1.73
N LYS A 736 7.37 30.61 2.67
CA LYS A 736 6.13 31.24 3.18
C LYS A 736 5.89 32.59 2.49
N PRO A 737 4.98 32.70 1.49
CA PRO A 737 4.79 33.96 0.78
C PRO A 737 4.08 35.00 1.66
N GLY A 738 4.73 36.15 1.84
CA GLY A 738 4.17 37.31 2.53
C GLY A 738 3.16 38.08 1.68
N PHE A 739 2.58 39.14 2.26
CA PHE A 739 1.58 39.99 1.62
C PHE A 739 2.05 40.52 0.25
N TRP A 740 3.24 41.14 0.22
CA TRP A 740 3.80 41.73 -1.00
C TRP A 740 4.07 40.70 -2.11
N ALA A 741 4.52 39.50 -1.76
CA ALA A 741 4.78 38.45 -2.73
C ALA A 741 3.48 37.97 -3.42
N LYS A 742 2.38 37.84 -2.65
CA LYS A 742 1.05 37.46 -3.16
C LYS A 742 0.44 38.54 -4.05
N THR A 743 0.67 39.81 -3.71
CA THR A 743 0.13 40.94 -4.47
C THR A 743 0.91 41.17 -5.76
N LEU A 744 2.24 41.28 -5.68
CA LEU A 744 3.11 41.62 -6.81
C LEU A 744 3.17 40.51 -7.88
N SER A 745 3.12 39.23 -7.48
CA SER A 745 3.16 38.09 -8.43
C SER A 745 2.01 38.09 -9.44
N ARG A 746 0.85 38.69 -9.11
CA ARG A 746 -0.31 38.79 -10.00
C ARG A 746 -0.11 39.77 -11.16
N PHE A 747 0.81 40.73 -11.01
CA PHE A 747 1.07 41.78 -12.00
C PHE A 747 2.16 41.40 -13.01
N VAL A 748 2.80 40.24 -12.83
CA VAL A 748 3.80 39.70 -13.75
C VAL A 748 3.12 38.67 -14.66
N LYS A 749 3.16 38.89 -15.99
CA LYS A 749 2.71 37.89 -16.96
C LYS A 749 3.65 36.68 -16.90
N ARG A 750 3.06 35.48 -16.93
CA ARG A 750 3.81 34.23 -17.09
C ARG A 750 4.61 34.31 -18.39
N THR A 751 5.91 34.06 -18.32
CA THR A 751 6.70 33.78 -19.52
C THR A 751 6.16 32.50 -20.17
N PRO A 752 6.35 32.29 -21.48
CA PRO A 752 5.94 31.05 -22.15
C PRO A 752 6.61 29.79 -21.53
N TYR A 753 7.71 29.97 -20.80
CA TYR A 753 8.56 28.94 -20.23
C TYR A 753 8.88 29.29 -18.77
N GLY A 754 8.66 28.36 -17.83
CA GLY A 754 8.81 28.62 -16.39
C GLY A 754 7.65 29.43 -15.78
N ILE A 755 7.42 29.28 -14.46
CA ILE A 755 6.46 30.15 -13.74
C ILE A 755 7.10 31.53 -13.46
N GLY A 756 8.44 31.64 -13.53
CA GLY A 756 9.18 32.88 -13.32
C GLY A 756 8.72 33.57 -12.04
N LEU A 757 8.58 34.90 -12.04
CA LEU A 757 8.01 35.67 -10.92
C LEU A 757 6.47 35.68 -10.85
N GLY A 758 5.79 34.94 -11.72
CA GLY A 758 4.33 34.83 -11.75
C GLY A 758 3.74 33.96 -10.63
N SER A 759 4.57 33.52 -9.68
CA SER A 759 4.19 32.72 -8.53
C SER A 759 4.48 33.49 -7.23
N PRO A 760 3.59 33.43 -6.21
CA PRO A 760 3.87 34.03 -4.91
C PRO A 760 5.16 33.50 -4.26
N TRP A 761 5.52 32.24 -4.51
CA TRP A 761 6.72 31.63 -3.93
C TRP A 761 8.01 32.13 -4.58
N THR A 762 8.05 32.24 -5.91
CA THR A 762 9.22 32.79 -6.63
C THR A 762 9.34 34.30 -6.43
N MET A 763 8.21 35.02 -6.34
CA MET A 763 8.20 36.43 -5.95
C MET A 763 8.72 36.62 -4.53
N GLN A 764 8.40 35.70 -3.60
CA GLN A 764 8.95 35.76 -2.24
C GLN A 764 10.46 35.56 -2.22
N LEU A 765 11.00 34.67 -3.06
CA LEU A 765 12.45 34.51 -3.22
C LEU A 765 13.10 35.77 -3.84
N ALA A 766 12.46 36.38 -4.83
CA ALA A 766 12.94 37.63 -5.43
C ALA A 766 13.00 38.77 -4.40
N ILE A 767 11.95 38.90 -3.57
CA ILE A 767 11.92 39.86 -2.46
C ILE A 767 13.03 39.57 -1.45
N GLY A 768 13.31 38.30 -1.16
CA GLY A 768 14.41 37.88 -0.29
C GLY A 768 15.79 38.22 -0.85
N GLU A 769 15.97 38.18 -2.17
CA GLU A 769 17.27 38.41 -2.82
C GLU A 769 17.60 39.91 -2.99
N ILE A 770 16.62 40.75 -3.34
CA ILE A 770 16.87 42.17 -3.68
C ILE A 770 16.08 43.20 -2.86
N GLY A 771 15.23 42.75 -1.93
CA GLY A 771 14.45 43.61 -1.05
C GLY A 771 13.14 44.13 -1.68
N VAL A 772 12.10 44.25 -0.86
CA VAL A 772 10.73 44.58 -1.31
C VAL A 772 10.63 45.95 -2.01
N VAL A 773 11.37 46.95 -1.53
CA VAL A 773 11.36 48.32 -2.11
C VAL A 773 11.83 48.29 -3.56
N ARG A 774 12.89 47.53 -3.85
CA ARG A 774 13.45 47.43 -5.20
C ARG A 774 12.52 46.65 -6.15
N VAL A 775 11.85 45.61 -5.65
CA VAL A 775 10.83 44.89 -6.44
C VAL A 775 9.63 45.79 -6.79
N ILE A 776 9.19 46.63 -5.84
CA ILE A 776 8.08 47.58 -6.06
C ILE A 776 8.48 48.62 -7.12
N LEU A 777 9.65 49.24 -6.99
CA LEU A 777 10.17 50.21 -7.97
C LEU A 777 10.29 49.58 -9.37
N ALA A 778 10.85 48.37 -9.46
CA ALA A 778 10.94 47.63 -10.72
C ALA A 778 9.55 47.33 -11.33
N SER A 779 8.57 47.02 -10.49
CA SER A 779 7.17 46.77 -10.90
C SER A 779 6.52 48.02 -11.47
N ILE A 780 6.67 49.17 -10.81
CA ILE A 780 6.12 50.47 -11.25
C ILE A 780 6.75 50.90 -12.57
N LEU A 781 8.09 50.88 -12.66
CA LEU A 781 8.82 51.27 -13.87
C LEU A 781 8.55 50.30 -15.03
N GLY A 782 8.35 49.01 -14.75
CA GLY A 782 7.96 48.02 -15.75
C GLY A 782 6.53 48.18 -16.28
N VAL A 783 5.62 48.78 -15.50
CA VAL A 783 4.27 49.15 -15.97
C VAL A 783 4.34 50.42 -16.82
N LEU A 784 5.04 51.46 -16.35
CA LEU A 784 5.22 52.71 -17.09
C LEU A 784 5.93 52.48 -18.43
N GLY A 785 6.98 51.66 -18.44
CA GLY A 785 7.71 51.28 -19.65
C GLY A 785 6.85 50.60 -20.72
N ARG A 786 5.84 49.81 -20.30
CA ARG A 786 4.90 49.18 -21.24
C ARG A 786 3.99 50.18 -21.94
N LEU A 787 3.63 51.29 -21.27
CA LEU A 787 2.79 52.33 -21.86
C LEU A 787 3.49 53.08 -23.01
N VAL A 788 4.83 53.07 -23.03
CA VAL A 788 5.68 53.68 -24.06
C VAL A 788 6.37 52.65 -24.98
N GLY A 789 5.88 51.40 -25.00
CA GLY A 789 6.38 50.36 -25.93
C GLY A 789 7.72 49.73 -25.56
N ALA A 790 8.36 50.14 -24.46
CA ALA A 790 9.62 49.57 -24.00
C ALA A 790 9.41 48.29 -23.17
N ARG A 791 9.95 47.15 -23.65
CA ARG A 791 9.85 45.85 -22.98
C ARG A 791 11.10 45.56 -22.14
N GLY A 792 10.91 44.92 -20.98
CA GLY A 792 12.03 44.43 -20.15
C GLY A 792 12.53 45.36 -19.04
N ILE A 793 11.97 46.58 -18.90
CA ILE A 793 12.37 47.57 -17.89
C ILE A 793 12.33 47.04 -16.46
N PHE A 794 11.36 46.16 -16.15
CA PHE A 794 11.31 45.47 -14.85
C PHE A 794 12.64 44.76 -14.50
N TYR A 795 13.20 44.00 -15.44
CA TYR A 795 14.41 43.21 -15.21
C TYR A 795 15.68 44.06 -15.21
N ILE A 796 15.66 45.23 -15.86
CA ILE A 796 16.76 46.20 -15.82
C ILE A 796 16.90 46.75 -14.39
N VAL A 797 15.78 47.06 -13.74
CA VAL A 797 15.76 47.64 -12.38
C VAL A 797 15.92 46.57 -11.29
N ALA A 798 15.27 45.41 -11.47
CA ALA A 798 15.38 44.26 -10.56
C ALA A 798 16.74 43.54 -10.64
N GLY A 799 17.43 43.66 -11.77
CA GLY A 799 18.72 43.01 -12.03
C GLY A 799 18.58 41.65 -12.74
N ASN A 800 19.56 41.31 -13.58
CA ASN A 800 19.51 40.13 -14.45
C ASN A 800 19.39 38.80 -13.67
N ASN A 801 19.91 38.72 -12.44
CA ASN A 801 19.81 37.51 -11.60
C ASN A 801 18.36 37.16 -11.22
N ILE A 802 17.45 38.15 -11.20
CA ILE A 802 16.03 37.96 -10.91
C ILE A 802 15.30 37.30 -12.09
N ARG A 803 15.80 37.47 -13.32
CA ARG A 803 15.26 36.80 -14.51
C ARG A 803 15.48 35.29 -14.50
N ALA A 804 16.51 34.84 -13.80
CA ALA A 804 16.88 33.43 -13.65
C ALA A 804 16.23 32.76 -12.44
N ILE A 805 15.32 33.44 -11.72
CA ILE A 805 14.48 32.80 -10.71
C ILE A 805 13.44 31.95 -11.43
N ASP A 806 13.55 30.64 -11.24
CA ASP A 806 12.62 29.68 -11.82
C ASP A 806 11.74 29.06 -10.75
N GLY A 807 10.48 28.87 -11.12
CA GLY A 807 9.47 28.26 -10.26
C GLY A 807 9.31 26.77 -10.53
N PRO A 808 8.52 26.07 -9.70
CA PRO A 808 8.13 24.70 -10.01
C PRO A 808 7.42 24.63 -11.37
N THR A 809 8.00 23.94 -12.35
CA THR A 809 7.32 23.68 -13.63
C THR A 809 6.68 22.29 -13.60
N GLU A 810 5.42 22.19 -14.04
CA GLU A 810 4.61 20.96 -14.02
C GLU A 810 5.27 19.77 -14.77
N TYR A 811 6.11 20.06 -15.76
CA TYR A 811 6.82 19.08 -16.59
C TYR A 811 8.24 18.71 -16.11
N SER A 812 8.77 19.33 -15.04
CA SER A 812 10.08 18.95 -14.48
C SER A 812 9.98 17.70 -13.59
N LEU A 813 11.09 17.04 -13.26
CA LEU A 813 11.14 16.01 -12.19
C LEU A 813 11.30 16.59 -10.80
N TYR A 814 11.00 15.79 -9.78
CA TYR A 814 11.35 16.06 -8.38
C TYR A 814 12.87 16.09 -8.17
N PRO A 815 13.41 17.05 -7.39
CA PRO A 815 12.70 18.11 -6.66
C PRO A 815 12.36 19.35 -7.51
N SER A 816 12.83 19.45 -8.75
CA SER A 816 12.68 20.63 -9.62
C SER A 816 11.23 21.06 -9.91
N ASN A 817 10.28 20.13 -9.98
CA ASN A 817 8.85 20.41 -10.17
C ASN A 817 8.12 20.96 -8.93
N VAL A 818 8.79 20.92 -7.79
CA VAL A 818 8.28 21.35 -6.48
C VAL A 818 9.18 22.34 -5.80
N SER A 819 10.26 22.73 -6.45
CA SER A 819 11.22 23.67 -5.91
C SER A 819 11.20 24.95 -6.72
N ALA A 820 11.25 26.08 -6.04
CA ALA A 820 11.67 27.32 -6.66
C ALA A 820 13.18 27.50 -6.44
N LYS A 821 13.87 27.99 -7.45
CA LYS A 821 15.34 28.08 -7.46
C LYS A 821 15.80 29.48 -7.79
N LEU A 822 16.88 29.89 -7.15
CA LEU A 822 17.67 31.04 -7.54
C LEU A 822 18.81 30.57 -8.44
N ALA A 823 19.29 31.45 -9.31
CA ALA A 823 20.52 31.21 -10.06
C ALA A 823 21.70 30.87 -9.14
N PRO A 824 22.69 30.09 -9.61
CA PRO A 824 23.93 29.85 -8.87
C PRO A 824 24.56 31.16 -8.38
N LYS A 825 25.11 31.16 -7.18
CA LYS A 825 25.92 32.25 -6.65
C LYS A 825 27.27 32.25 -7.36
N ASN A 826 27.60 33.35 -8.03
CA ASN A 826 28.87 33.57 -8.74
C ASN A 826 29.24 32.39 -9.69
N PRO A 827 28.42 32.08 -10.70
CA PRO A 827 28.63 30.93 -11.60
C PRO A 827 30.01 30.96 -12.27
N GLN A 828 30.52 32.14 -12.63
CA GLN A 828 31.89 32.28 -13.17
C GLN A 828 32.98 31.79 -12.19
N LYS A 829 32.83 32.06 -10.89
CA LYS A 829 33.78 31.59 -9.86
C LYS A 829 33.65 30.08 -9.67
N ALA A 830 32.43 29.55 -9.68
CA ALA A 830 32.19 28.11 -9.59
C ALA A 830 32.82 27.37 -10.79
N ALA A 831 32.65 27.87 -12.02
CA ALA A 831 33.26 27.28 -13.21
C ALA A 831 34.79 27.27 -13.15
N LYS A 832 35.43 28.31 -12.59
CA LYS A 832 36.88 28.35 -12.37
C LYS A 832 37.33 27.36 -11.30
N ALA A 833 36.65 27.31 -10.16
CA ALA A 833 36.99 26.40 -9.06
C ALA A 833 36.90 24.92 -9.51
N ILE A 834 35.80 24.54 -10.17
CA ILE A 834 35.62 23.18 -10.68
C ILE A 834 36.70 22.85 -11.73
N HIS A 835 37.08 23.81 -12.58
CA HIS A 835 38.15 23.63 -13.56
C HIS A 835 39.49 23.34 -12.87
N GLU A 836 39.88 24.12 -11.87
CA GLU A 836 41.10 23.90 -11.10
C GLU A 836 41.11 22.53 -10.40
N ASP A 837 39.99 22.13 -9.79
CA ASP A 837 39.85 20.84 -9.11
C ASP A 837 39.95 19.65 -10.06
N VAL A 838 39.36 19.77 -11.26
CA VAL A 838 39.46 18.76 -12.33
C VAL A 838 40.91 18.63 -12.80
N ILE A 839 41.63 19.74 -13.03
CA ILE A 839 43.04 19.71 -13.42
C ILE A 839 43.91 19.05 -12.34
N LYS A 840 43.66 19.37 -11.06
CA LYS A 840 44.43 18.80 -9.94
C LYS A 840 44.19 17.29 -9.75
N SER A 841 42.99 16.82 -10.10
CA SER A 841 42.57 15.43 -9.81
C SER A 841 42.81 14.44 -10.95
N LEU A 842 42.95 14.90 -12.20
CA LEU A 842 43.16 14.04 -13.36
C LEU A 842 44.64 13.95 -13.75
N PRO A 843 45.13 12.80 -14.27
CA PRO A 843 46.51 12.67 -14.75
C PRO A 843 46.85 13.69 -15.84
N LYS A 844 48.11 14.16 -15.90
CA LYS A 844 48.58 15.12 -16.92
C LYS A 844 48.32 14.68 -18.36
N THR A 845 48.33 13.38 -18.62
CA THR A 845 48.00 12.78 -19.93
C THR A 845 46.54 13.00 -20.34
N LYS A 846 45.61 13.15 -19.38
CA LYS A 846 44.18 13.35 -19.61
C LYS A 846 43.75 14.82 -19.59
N THR A 847 44.54 15.68 -18.96
CA THR A 847 44.26 17.13 -18.87
C THR A 847 44.89 17.94 -20.00
N LYS A 848 45.81 17.36 -20.79
CA LYS A 848 46.51 18.04 -21.90
C LYS A 848 45.57 18.77 -22.87
N ASN A 849 44.44 18.14 -23.22
CA ASN A 849 43.46 18.68 -24.18
C ASN A 849 42.16 19.15 -23.51
N PHE A 850 42.13 19.23 -22.17
CA PHE A 850 40.97 19.68 -21.43
C PHE A 850 40.92 21.21 -21.43
N GLN A 851 39.86 21.78 -22.00
CA GLN A 851 39.73 23.22 -22.22
C GLN A 851 38.98 23.93 -21.09
N GLY A 852 38.32 23.22 -20.17
CA GLY A 852 37.70 23.80 -18.97
C GLY A 852 36.21 23.44 -18.76
N ILE A 853 35.53 24.27 -17.97
CA ILE A 853 34.16 24.06 -17.48
C ILE A 853 33.25 25.20 -17.94
N VAL A 854 32.06 24.85 -18.41
CA VAL A 854 30.97 25.77 -18.68
C VAL A 854 29.78 25.42 -17.78
N ILE A 855 29.16 26.42 -17.19
CA ILE A 855 27.86 26.33 -16.50
C ILE A 855 26.84 27.01 -17.39
N ILE A 856 25.82 26.26 -17.81
CA ILE A 856 24.79 26.71 -18.72
C ILE A 856 23.40 26.53 -18.10
N ASP A 857 22.54 27.51 -18.34
CA ASP A 857 21.09 27.29 -18.32
C ASP A 857 20.67 26.87 -19.72
N ALA A 858 20.31 25.60 -19.90
CA ALA A 858 19.87 25.07 -21.18
C ALA A 858 18.56 24.30 -21.00
N ASN A 859 17.58 24.68 -21.81
CA ASN A 859 16.32 23.97 -21.96
C ASN A 859 15.92 23.92 -23.45
N ASP A 860 14.80 23.26 -23.76
CA ASP A 860 14.35 23.12 -25.17
C ASP A 860 13.95 24.47 -25.82
N LEU A 861 14.00 25.57 -25.07
CA LEU A 861 13.33 26.83 -25.37
C LEU A 861 14.30 28.02 -25.33
N GLY A 862 15.44 27.86 -24.66
CA GLY A 862 16.47 28.87 -24.49
C GLY A 862 17.75 28.27 -23.91
N ARG A 863 18.87 28.95 -24.16
CA ARG A 863 20.18 28.59 -23.62
C ARG A 863 20.99 29.84 -23.32
N ASN A 864 21.61 29.89 -22.15
CA ASN A 864 22.40 31.03 -21.71
C ASN A 864 23.59 30.53 -20.89
N VAL A 865 24.80 30.90 -21.30
CA VAL A 865 26.01 30.58 -20.54
C VAL A 865 26.13 31.52 -19.35
N LEU A 866 26.30 30.96 -18.15
CA LEU A 866 26.35 31.72 -16.90
C LEU A 866 27.76 31.79 -16.31
N GLY A 867 28.59 30.79 -16.59
CA GLY A 867 29.99 30.80 -16.21
C GLY A 867 30.79 29.98 -17.20
N ASN A 868 31.94 30.48 -17.63
CA ASN A 868 32.75 29.83 -18.64
C ASN A 868 34.24 30.01 -18.30
N SER A 869 34.94 28.90 -18.06
CA SER A 869 36.39 28.89 -17.84
C SER A 869 37.18 28.38 -19.04
N THR A 870 36.51 28.21 -20.19
CA THR A 870 37.12 27.74 -21.45
C THR A 870 37.59 28.89 -22.33
N ARG A 871 38.38 28.56 -23.36
CA ARG A 871 38.75 29.49 -24.44
C ARG A 871 37.63 29.72 -25.47
N TYR A 872 36.54 28.93 -25.42
CA TYR A 872 35.43 29.04 -26.37
C TYR A 872 34.51 30.20 -25.99
N ASN A 873 34.04 30.95 -26.99
CA ASN A 873 33.05 32.00 -26.78
C ASN A 873 31.69 31.41 -26.36
N ASP A 874 31.02 32.06 -25.40
CA ASP A 874 29.68 31.71 -24.90
C ASP A 874 28.68 31.45 -26.03
N ARG A 875 28.66 32.30 -27.07
CA ARG A 875 27.76 32.13 -28.22
C ARG A 875 27.96 30.81 -28.97
N LEU A 876 29.20 30.34 -29.05
CA LEU A 876 29.50 29.06 -29.69
C LEU A 876 28.96 27.91 -28.84
N VAL A 877 29.20 27.95 -27.52
CA VAL A 877 28.70 26.92 -26.60
C VAL A 877 27.18 26.88 -26.60
N GLU A 878 26.53 28.04 -26.66
CA GLU A 878 25.08 28.14 -26.85
C GLU A 878 24.64 27.45 -28.14
N GLN A 879 25.30 27.66 -29.29
CA GLN A 879 24.95 26.94 -30.52
C GLN A 879 25.18 25.42 -30.40
N ILE A 880 26.23 24.98 -29.70
CA ILE A 880 26.49 23.56 -29.39
C ILE A 880 25.33 22.94 -28.62
N PHE A 881 24.60 23.70 -27.81
CA PHE A 881 23.48 23.23 -26.99
C PHE A 881 22.09 23.63 -27.55
N LYS A 882 22.00 23.98 -28.84
CA LYS A 882 20.75 24.47 -29.46
C LYS A 882 19.56 23.54 -29.34
N ASP A 883 19.77 22.24 -29.53
CA ASP A 883 18.76 21.18 -29.39
C ASP A 883 18.74 20.57 -27.98
N ASN A 884 19.49 21.13 -27.01
CA ASN A 884 19.66 20.66 -25.64
C ASN A 884 19.85 19.13 -25.53
N PRO A 885 21.11 18.62 -25.52
CA PRO A 885 21.38 17.20 -25.38
C PRO A 885 21.21 16.70 -23.94
N MET A 886 20.88 17.55 -22.95
CA MET A 886 20.66 17.16 -21.56
C MET A 886 19.20 16.74 -21.33
N GLY A 887 19.00 15.73 -20.48
CA GLY A 887 17.68 15.15 -20.19
C GLY A 887 17.03 15.82 -18.99
N GLN A 888 15.82 16.37 -19.18
CA GLN A 888 15.12 17.15 -18.15
C GLN A 888 14.20 16.31 -17.25
N SER A 889 13.79 15.14 -17.73
CA SER A 889 12.86 14.23 -17.05
C SER A 889 13.63 13.03 -16.44
N GLY A 890 13.33 11.79 -16.84
CA GLY A 890 13.82 10.53 -16.24
C GLY A 890 15.30 10.18 -16.43
N GLU A 891 16.03 10.91 -17.28
CA GLU A 891 17.37 10.50 -17.72
C GLU A 891 18.50 10.91 -16.77
N GLN A 892 18.29 11.94 -15.94
CA GLN A 892 19.25 12.43 -14.93
C GLN A 892 20.63 12.77 -15.50
N THR A 893 20.70 13.51 -16.61
CA THR A 893 21.96 13.84 -17.31
C THR A 893 22.36 15.33 -17.18
N PRO A 894 22.68 15.85 -15.96
CA PRO A 894 23.00 17.27 -15.75
C PRO A 894 24.41 17.67 -16.18
N LEU A 895 25.23 16.71 -16.63
CA LEU A 895 26.61 16.85 -17.05
C LEU A 895 26.71 16.41 -18.51
N THR A 896 27.44 17.14 -19.35
CA THR A 896 27.74 16.73 -20.73
C THR A 896 29.21 16.95 -21.03
N ILE A 897 29.89 15.93 -21.56
CA ILE A 897 31.27 16.03 -22.03
C ILE A 897 31.25 16.31 -23.52
N VAL A 898 31.98 17.33 -23.96
CA VAL A 898 31.98 17.80 -25.35
C VAL A 898 33.36 17.68 -25.96
N TYR A 899 33.47 17.02 -27.13
CA TYR A 899 34.69 16.93 -27.93
C TYR A 899 34.54 17.73 -29.22
N SER A 900 35.57 18.47 -29.59
CA SER A 900 35.68 19.17 -30.88
C SER A 900 36.30 18.24 -31.93
N ILE A 901 35.70 18.13 -33.12
CA ILE A 901 36.17 17.25 -34.21
C ILE A 901 37.06 18.01 -35.17
#